data_AF-A0A1G2Z0D4-F1
#
_entry.id   AF-A0A1G2Z0D4-F1
#
_cell.length_a   1.000
_cell.length_b   1.000
_cell.length_c   1.000
_cell.angle_alpha   90.00
_cell.angle_beta   90.00
_cell.angle_gamma   90.00
#
_symmetry.space_group_name_H-M   'P 1'
#
loop_
_entity.id
_entity.type
_entity.pdbx_description
1 polymer ?
#
loop_
_entity_poly.entity_id
_entity_poly.type
_entity_poly.pdbx_seq_one_letter_code
_entity_poly.pdbx_strand_id
1 'polypeptide(L)'
;MIRTKVTISAVVFLALAGSAALGNNKWTGNGGSNLWNNAGNWQKGIPNPAVDVQCQIDGPNVQVLIDATHVGDQQALCGEVRVSYTANMGAVTLTVAGGTLRCTDRLFIAAREGTTGTVVIDNAGQVTAAMITLGRIGDGVITLNEGLVDCSQGHVQFGATTGSGTLILNGGTFKALGFLGSNKGRIELNAGVLEVGSLTLGAVTLDIKNGTLIVPGDQMDLVQGFAQAGSITTLGADGGRGGLVVRYDADLDRTVVTADAAQMDLSKAWGPSPVGQEASADATLAWKPGDFTAATGGHDIYFGTAPDAVTAATVAEPGGVYRGRQDASSFDPGELVLGRTYYWRVDQIDKSTGQIHKGDVWSFTVQGTLMIDDFNGYATWEAVLKVWEEQGSAYNWISTTFAADGNAVGVDLVPKDGLGGALVLGRDMDLTTHGVRALGFDFASDPNQGFVESIYVELADASKTARVTIDDPAIIHNRAWGLVDLDLARFTGVDLGHIKSLTLGVTLAKGSTQMVTVYFDRLRLFPQRCVPERTLAGDLNGDCTVDADDLALLTERWLQGTVQVVATAPPSSPVTWHKFDTLNAWTLGYDDEMALAPAIPALGVTFDPTGGPDGSGAVVFAGSNSYLDVDGAVFTGMKGPELTVSLWVYGDPAFQPFANDAVFHATGAGGFSMQLLCPDSQGRVLFDHGVPPVDRVVWSGATPADWEGQWNHYALVKNAVKGIQQIYHNGRLVAEQTEAFQSTPETGGMRIGASNQPKPQRLYHGKIDDFRIYATALPPSALLHLAGGTQIDQAPVTPADINGDGIVDQADRDILDGNMGKTQLWP
;
A
#
# COMPACT_ATOMS: atom_id res chain seq x y z
N MET A 1 51.73 43.25 -18.26
CA MET A 1 50.34 42.94 -17.86
C MET A 1 50.38 41.65 -17.05
N ILE A 2 49.97 41.76 -15.80
CA ILE A 2 50.29 40.87 -14.68
C ILE A 2 49.30 39.70 -14.67
N ARG A 3 49.78 38.46 -14.65
CA ARG A 3 48.99 37.28 -14.24
C ARG A 3 49.47 36.85 -12.86
N THR A 4 48.70 37.19 -11.84
CA THR A 4 48.96 36.90 -10.44
C THR A 4 48.57 35.45 -10.13
N LYS A 5 49.49 34.69 -9.53
CA LYS A 5 49.22 33.43 -8.85
C LYS A 5 48.37 33.70 -7.60
N VAL A 6 47.30 32.94 -7.40
CA VAL A 6 46.66 32.80 -6.08
C VAL A 6 46.68 31.31 -5.73
N THR A 7 47.51 30.98 -4.74
CA THR A 7 47.60 29.67 -4.10
C THR A 7 46.50 29.59 -3.04
N ILE A 8 45.57 28.66 -3.16
CA ILE A 8 44.62 28.34 -2.07
C ILE A 8 45.13 27.06 -1.40
N SER A 9 45.72 27.24 -0.21
CA SER A 9 46.06 26.14 0.70
C SER A 9 44.79 25.61 1.35
N ALA A 10 44.39 24.38 1.01
CA ALA A 10 43.37 23.64 1.76
C ALA A 10 44.05 22.97 2.97
N VAL A 11 43.85 23.52 4.16
CA VAL A 11 44.18 22.87 5.42
C VAL A 11 43.01 21.93 5.75
N VAL A 12 43.23 20.63 5.59
CA VAL A 12 42.30 19.59 6.07
C VAL A 12 42.49 19.47 7.59
N PHE A 13 41.52 19.97 8.36
CA PHE A 13 41.37 19.58 9.76
C PHE A 13 40.56 18.28 9.81
N LEU A 14 41.27 17.17 10.04
CA LEU A 14 40.66 15.89 10.43
C LEU A 14 40.18 16.04 11.87
N ALA A 15 38.88 16.27 12.08
CA ALA A 15 38.25 16.11 13.38
C ALA A 15 37.57 14.74 13.43
N LEU A 16 38.27 13.75 13.97
CA LEU A 16 37.68 12.54 14.53
C LEU A 16 36.84 12.96 15.75
N ALA A 17 35.57 13.30 15.54
CA ALA A 17 34.59 13.39 16.61
C ALA A 17 33.89 12.04 16.71
N GLY A 18 34.25 11.26 17.73
CA GLY A 18 33.43 10.13 18.15
C GLY A 18 32.02 10.63 18.45
N SER A 19 31.02 9.93 17.90
CA SER A 19 29.60 10.17 18.15
C SER A 19 29.27 9.90 19.62
N ALA A 20 29.43 10.92 20.47
CA ALA A 20 28.78 10.96 21.77
C ALA A 20 27.28 11.20 21.55
N ALA A 21 26.43 10.40 22.20
CA ALA A 21 24.97 10.50 22.10
C ALA A 21 24.48 11.94 22.37
N LEU A 22 23.84 12.55 21.37
CA LEU A 22 23.29 13.89 21.43
C LEU A 22 22.05 13.89 22.35
N GLY A 23 22.12 14.55 23.51
CA GLY A 23 21.06 14.45 24.53
C GLY A 23 19.96 15.50 24.40
N ASN A 24 18.73 15.13 24.76
CA ASN A 24 17.55 15.99 24.85
C ASN A 24 17.73 17.18 25.84
N ASN A 25 17.33 18.40 25.45
CA ASN A 25 17.22 19.57 26.32
C ASN A 25 15.73 19.84 26.60
N LYS A 26 15.31 19.62 27.85
CA LYS A 26 13.90 19.70 28.25
C LYS A 26 13.55 21.07 28.81
N TRP A 27 12.39 21.58 28.42
CA TRP A 27 11.76 22.72 29.05
C TRP A 27 11.32 22.37 30.48
N THR A 28 11.76 23.16 31.45
CA THR A 28 11.41 23.02 32.87
C THR A 28 10.45 24.10 33.34
N GLY A 29 10.41 25.25 32.68
CA GLY A 29 9.58 26.42 33.08
C GLY A 29 10.01 27.09 34.40
N ASN A 30 11.17 26.73 34.96
CA ASN A 30 11.60 27.19 36.29
C ASN A 30 12.27 28.57 36.30
N GLY A 31 12.46 29.20 35.15
CA GLY A 31 13.22 30.46 34.99
C GLY A 31 12.47 31.72 35.41
N GLY A 32 11.22 31.64 35.87
CA GLY A 32 10.42 32.78 36.32
C GLY A 32 9.77 33.61 35.21
N SER A 33 9.97 33.23 33.94
CA SER A 33 9.24 33.75 32.77
C SER A 33 8.99 32.61 31.79
N ASN A 34 8.10 32.78 30.82
CA ASN A 34 7.82 31.77 29.78
C ASN A 34 8.69 31.94 28.51
N LEU A 35 9.75 32.75 28.59
CA LEU A 35 10.56 33.12 27.43
C LEU A 35 11.53 32.01 27.01
N TRP A 36 11.57 31.69 25.72
CA TRP A 36 12.46 30.65 25.17
C TRP A 36 13.93 30.88 25.53
N ASN A 37 14.39 32.12 25.50
CA ASN A 37 15.79 32.49 25.72
C ASN A 37 16.16 32.64 27.21
N ASN A 38 15.27 32.30 28.14
CA ASN A 38 15.63 32.25 29.56
C ASN A 38 16.33 30.92 29.86
N ALA A 39 17.63 30.96 30.14
CA ALA A 39 18.43 29.77 30.42
C ALA A 39 17.87 28.92 31.57
N GLY A 40 17.18 29.54 32.55
CA GLY A 40 16.56 28.85 33.68
C GLY A 40 15.35 27.99 33.32
N ASN A 41 14.78 28.18 32.13
CA ASN A 41 13.68 27.37 31.60
C ASN A 41 14.13 26.07 30.93
N TRP A 42 15.43 25.85 30.77
CA TRP A 42 15.97 24.69 30.07
C TRP A 42 16.90 23.89 30.96
N GLN A 43 16.77 22.57 30.93
CA GLN A 43 17.58 21.67 31.75
C GLN A 43 19.09 21.82 31.47
N LYS A 44 19.47 22.20 30.24
CA LYS A 44 20.87 22.36 29.82
C LYS A 44 21.25 23.82 29.49
N GLY A 45 20.42 24.78 29.87
CA GLY A 45 20.56 26.17 29.42
C GLY A 45 19.96 26.39 28.03
N ILE A 46 20.10 27.62 27.50
CA ILE A 46 19.46 28.03 26.23
C ILE A 46 19.90 27.08 25.10
N PRO A 47 18.98 26.51 24.32
CA PRO A 47 19.30 25.61 23.22
C PRO A 47 20.31 26.20 22.22
N ASN A 48 21.32 25.40 21.86
CA ASN A 48 22.32 25.74 20.85
C ASN A 48 22.49 24.55 19.87
N PRO A 49 22.20 24.71 18.57
CA PRO A 49 22.26 23.63 17.59
C PRO A 49 23.68 23.08 17.34
N ALA A 50 24.73 23.77 17.80
CA ALA A 50 26.11 23.24 17.76
C ALA A 50 26.38 22.18 18.85
N VAL A 51 25.47 22.00 19.82
CA VAL A 51 25.67 21.14 21.01
C VAL A 51 24.41 20.31 21.37
N ASP A 52 23.20 20.80 21.09
CA ASP A 52 21.91 20.20 21.50
C ASP A 52 20.98 19.93 20.32
N VAL A 53 20.49 18.69 20.21
CA VAL A 53 19.82 18.17 19.00
C VAL A 53 18.29 18.14 19.11
N GLN A 54 17.74 18.15 20.33
CA GLN A 54 16.30 18.02 20.56
C GLN A 54 15.84 18.95 21.69
N CYS A 55 14.92 19.87 21.38
CA CYS A 55 14.27 20.77 22.33
C CYS A 55 12.87 20.24 22.65
N GLN A 56 12.69 19.69 23.84
CA GLN A 56 11.44 19.04 24.24
C GLN A 56 10.64 19.89 25.22
N ILE A 57 9.44 20.29 24.81
CA ILE A 57 8.49 21.09 25.56
C ILE A 57 7.29 20.19 25.89
N ASP A 58 7.26 19.69 27.12
CA ASP A 58 6.21 18.82 27.62
C ASP A 58 5.67 19.30 28.96
N GLY A 59 4.40 19.04 29.21
CA GLY A 59 3.75 19.25 30.49
C GLY A 59 2.33 19.80 30.33
N PRO A 60 1.47 19.63 31.35
CA PRO A 60 0.11 20.10 31.28
C PRO A 60 0.08 21.64 31.30
N ASN A 61 -0.55 22.24 30.28
CA ASN A 61 -0.74 23.68 30.13
C ASN A 61 0.57 24.50 30.09
N VAL A 62 1.64 23.93 29.54
CA VAL A 62 2.91 24.64 29.36
C VAL A 62 2.76 25.68 28.25
N GLN A 63 3.16 26.93 28.54
CA GLN A 63 3.23 28.02 27.58
C GLN A 63 4.67 28.46 27.39
N VAL A 64 5.11 28.55 26.13
CA VAL A 64 6.43 29.06 25.76
C VAL A 64 6.26 30.22 24.80
N LEU A 65 7.02 31.30 25.01
CA LEU A 65 6.97 32.52 24.22
C LEU A 65 8.32 32.79 23.55
N ILE A 66 8.29 33.04 22.24
CA ILE A 66 9.39 33.57 21.45
C ILE A 66 8.93 34.94 20.94
N ASP A 67 9.55 36.02 21.42
CA ASP A 67 9.16 37.38 21.01
C ASP A 67 10.33 38.22 20.46
N ALA A 68 10.03 39.26 19.69
CA ALA A 68 11.06 40.12 19.09
C ALA A 68 11.91 40.87 20.15
N THR A 69 11.31 41.21 21.29
CA THR A 69 11.89 42.11 22.30
C THR A 69 12.95 41.46 23.18
N HIS A 70 12.80 40.16 23.43
CA HIS A 70 13.67 39.40 24.31
C HIS A 70 14.64 38.50 23.56
N VAL A 71 14.31 38.12 22.32
CA VAL A 71 15.13 37.19 21.53
C VAL A 71 16.27 37.95 20.82
N GLY A 72 16.15 39.28 20.63
CA GLY A 72 17.21 40.11 20.03
C GLY A 72 17.68 39.57 18.67
N ASP A 73 18.98 39.70 18.37
CA ASP A 73 19.60 39.08 17.18
C ASP A 73 19.83 37.55 17.34
N GLN A 74 19.54 36.96 18.51
CA GLN A 74 19.78 35.56 18.82
C GLN A 74 18.52 34.73 18.58
N GLN A 75 18.39 34.17 17.37
CA GLN A 75 17.24 33.33 16.98
C GLN A 75 17.03 32.15 17.94
N ALA A 76 15.77 31.82 18.23
CA ALA A 76 15.45 30.58 18.93
C ALA A 76 15.82 29.41 18.00
N LEU A 77 16.93 28.74 18.29
CA LEU A 77 17.54 27.76 17.39
C LEU A 77 17.50 26.37 18.01
N CYS A 78 17.04 25.38 17.24
CA CYS A 78 17.12 23.98 17.64
C CYS A 78 17.20 23.06 16.42
N GLY A 79 17.85 21.90 16.59
CA GLY A 79 17.82 20.82 15.58
C GLY A 79 16.38 20.36 15.35
N GLU A 80 15.84 19.67 16.35
CA GLU A 80 14.47 19.17 16.39
C GLU A 80 13.69 19.86 17.52
N VAL A 81 12.51 20.40 17.22
CA VAL A 81 11.62 21.00 18.23
C VAL A 81 10.45 20.06 18.46
N ARG A 82 10.18 19.73 19.72
CA ARG A 82 9.15 18.78 20.15
C ARG A 82 8.15 19.45 21.08
N VAL A 83 6.93 19.64 20.61
CA VAL A 83 5.82 20.24 21.36
C VAL A 83 4.81 19.15 21.72
N SER A 84 4.67 18.86 23.02
CA SER A 84 3.85 17.74 23.53
C SER A 84 4.23 16.39 22.87
N TYR A 85 5.43 15.91 23.17
CA TYR A 85 6.03 14.72 22.59
C TYR A 85 6.10 13.52 23.54
N THR A 86 5.92 13.70 24.85
CA THR A 86 5.83 12.56 25.78
C THR A 86 4.38 12.14 25.98
N ALA A 87 4.09 10.84 25.94
CA ALA A 87 2.74 10.30 26.03
C ALA A 87 2.00 10.77 27.31
N ASN A 88 0.71 11.07 27.19
CA ASN A 88 -0.19 11.47 28.28
C ASN A 88 0.23 12.74 29.06
N MET A 89 1.02 13.64 28.45
CA MET A 89 1.49 14.87 29.11
C MET A 89 0.52 16.05 29.03
N GLY A 90 -0.61 15.92 28.33
CA GLY A 90 -1.62 16.97 28.20
C GLY A 90 -1.29 18.06 27.17
N ALA A 91 -1.93 19.23 27.30
CA ALA A 91 -1.87 20.30 26.31
C ALA A 91 -0.64 21.21 26.48
N VAL A 92 0.09 21.48 25.39
CA VAL A 92 1.21 22.43 25.33
C VAL A 92 0.94 23.50 24.28
N THR A 93 1.25 24.76 24.57
CA THR A 93 1.19 25.86 23.62
C THR A 93 2.56 26.55 23.47
N LEU A 94 3.08 26.61 22.25
CA LEU A 94 4.27 27.38 21.89
C LEU A 94 3.83 28.58 21.02
N THR A 95 4.09 29.80 21.49
CA THR A 95 3.74 31.03 20.78
C THR A 95 4.98 31.74 20.25
N VAL A 96 4.98 32.06 18.96
CA VAL A 96 6.00 32.86 18.27
C VAL A 96 5.39 34.21 17.92
N ALA A 97 5.62 35.22 18.76
CA ALA A 97 5.04 36.56 18.66
C ALA A 97 6.11 37.58 18.23
N GLY A 98 6.33 37.73 16.93
CA GLY A 98 7.31 38.67 16.34
C GLY A 98 8.79 38.25 16.38
N GLY A 99 9.14 37.18 17.12
CA GLY A 99 10.48 36.59 17.09
C GLY A 99 10.64 35.51 15.99
N THR A 100 11.83 34.90 15.90
CA THR A 100 12.11 33.82 14.93
C THR A 100 12.46 32.50 15.63
N LEU A 101 11.72 31.44 15.32
CA LEU A 101 12.07 30.05 15.59
C LEU A 101 12.73 29.42 14.36
N ARG A 102 13.96 28.96 14.50
CA ARG A 102 14.69 28.19 13.49
C ARG A 102 14.86 26.76 13.95
N CYS A 103 14.01 25.88 13.41
CA CYS A 103 14.15 24.45 13.51
C CYS A 103 14.92 23.96 12.28
N THR A 104 16.12 23.39 12.45
CA THR A 104 16.96 23.02 11.30
C THR A 104 16.63 21.65 10.71
N ASP A 105 15.89 20.81 11.45
CA ASP A 105 15.42 19.49 11.02
C ASP A 105 13.89 19.44 11.13
N ARG A 106 13.34 18.89 12.21
CA ARG A 106 11.91 18.59 12.31
C ARG A 106 11.22 19.25 13.50
N LEU A 107 10.07 19.87 13.23
CA LEU A 107 9.12 20.36 14.23
C LEU A 107 8.03 19.31 14.46
N PHE A 108 8.05 18.64 15.61
CA PHE A 108 7.01 17.72 16.05
C PHE A 108 5.99 18.42 16.94
N ILE A 109 4.71 18.21 16.66
CA ILE A 109 3.60 18.70 17.46
C ILE A 109 2.65 17.52 17.73
N ALA A 110 2.45 17.16 19.00
CA ALA A 110 1.58 16.07 19.44
C ALA A 110 1.92 14.70 18.80
N ALA A 111 3.14 14.22 19.02
CA ALA A 111 3.65 13.03 18.31
C ALA A 111 3.36 11.69 19.01
N ARG A 112 2.72 11.67 20.19
CA ARG A 112 2.44 10.46 20.99
C ARG A 112 0.99 10.40 21.46
N GLU A 113 0.57 9.26 22.00
CA GLU A 113 -0.76 9.04 22.55
C GLU A 113 -1.07 10.00 23.71
N GLY A 114 -2.31 10.49 23.78
CA GLY A 114 -2.78 11.39 24.84
C GLY A 114 -2.08 12.76 24.86
N THR A 115 -1.50 13.20 23.74
CA THR A 115 -0.84 14.51 23.61
C THR A 115 -1.68 15.49 22.81
N THR A 116 -1.71 16.75 23.26
CA THR A 116 -2.25 17.87 22.49
C THR A 116 -1.19 18.96 22.41
N GLY A 117 -0.87 19.41 21.20
CA GLY A 117 0.17 20.41 20.97
C GLY A 117 -0.35 21.52 20.07
N THR A 118 -0.10 22.76 20.45
CA THR A 118 -0.49 23.94 19.67
C THR A 118 0.71 24.84 19.44
N VAL A 119 0.95 25.24 18.20
CA VAL A 119 1.91 26.30 17.87
C VAL A 119 1.14 27.49 17.31
N VAL A 120 1.31 28.66 17.92
CA VAL A 120 0.66 29.91 17.50
C VAL A 120 1.72 30.86 16.96
N ILE A 121 1.51 31.40 15.76
CA ILE A 121 2.39 32.40 15.15
C ILE A 121 1.60 33.70 15.01
N ASP A 122 2.13 34.77 15.59
CA ASP A 122 1.45 36.05 15.72
C ASP A 122 2.43 37.23 15.65
N ASN A 123 1.93 38.46 15.53
CA ASN A 123 2.71 39.71 15.53
C ASN A 123 3.95 39.67 14.60
N ALA A 124 3.77 39.16 13.38
CA ALA A 124 4.85 38.96 12.39
C ALA A 124 5.95 37.95 12.81
N GLY A 125 5.63 36.98 13.67
CA GLY A 125 6.53 35.89 14.03
C GLY A 125 6.98 35.06 12.83
N GLN A 126 8.17 34.45 12.93
CA GLN A 126 8.74 33.62 11.87
C GLN A 126 9.10 32.24 12.39
N VAL A 127 8.70 31.20 11.66
CA VAL A 127 9.09 29.81 11.92
C VAL A 127 9.73 29.23 10.67
N THR A 128 10.88 28.60 10.79
CA THR A 128 11.50 27.81 9.72
C THR A 128 11.67 26.37 10.19
N ALA A 129 11.38 25.40 9.34
CA ALA A 129 11.54 23.97 9.60
C ALA A 129 11.83 23.22 8.28
N ALA A 130 12.67 22.19 8.30
CA ALA A 130 12.86 21.33 7.13
C ALA A 130 11.71 20.32 6.99
N MET A 131 11.07 19.95 8.10
CA MET A 131 9.85 19.13 8.10
C MET A 131 8.98 19.50 9.30
N ILE A 132 7.65 19.44 9.11
CA ILE A 132 6.69 19.63 10.20
C ILE A 132 5.86 18.35 10.33
N THR A 133 5.75 17.80 11.53
CA THR A 133 4.85 16.69 11.83
C THR A 133 3.77 17.17 12.80
N LEU A 134 2.52 17.17 12.32
CA LEU A 134 1.35 17.68 13.01
C LEU A 134 0.42 16.52 13.37
N GLY A 135 0.39 16.17 14.65
CA GLY A 135 -0.52 15.15 15.18
C GLY A 135 -0.19 13.73 14.69
N ARG A 136 1.01 13.23 14.98
CA ARG A 136 1.42 11.86 14.53
C ARG A 136 0.50 10.78 15.14
N ILE A 137 0.27 10.88 16.44
CA ILE A 137 -0.55 9.95 17.25
C ILE A 137 -1.55 10.74 18.10
N GLY A 138 -1.18 11.94 18.58
CA GLY A 138 -2.06 12.87 19.30
C GLY A 138 -2.62 13.98 18.40
N ASP A 139 -3.13 15.05 19.02
CA ASP A 139 -3.79 16.16 18.32
C ASP A 139 -2.89 17.39 18.21
N GLY A 140 -2.41 17.65 17.00
CA GLY A 140 -1.51 18.75 16.70
C GLY A 140 -2.23 19.89 15.99
N VAL A 141 -1.99 21.13 16.43
CA VAL A 141 -2.56 22.33 15.83
C VAL A 141 -1.48 23.39 15.55
N ILE A 142 -1.49 23.97 14.35
CA ILE A 142 -0.79 25.22 14.06
C ILE A 142 -1.83 26.29 13.75
N THR A 143 -1.71 27.44 14.42
CA THR A 143 -2.52 28.63 14.13
C THR A 143 -1.59 29.77 13.70
N LEU A 144 -1.72 30.21 12.45
CA LEU A 144 -0.99 31.35 11.90
C LEU A 144 -1.96 32.55 11.80
N ASN A 145 -1.78 33.52 12.70
CA ASN A 145 -2.53 34.78 12.67
C ASN A 145 -1.84 35.79 11.76
N GLU A 146 -0.54 35.99 11.95
CA GLU A 146 0.30 36.91 11.17
C GLU A 146 1.74 36.38 11.11
N GLY A 147 2.50 36.76 10.08
CA GLY A 147 3.90 36.35 9.94
C GLY A 147 4.13 35.25 8.91
N LEU A 148 5.22 34.49 9.09
CA LEU A 148 5.69 33.49 8.12
C LEU A 148 5.99 32.15 8.78
N VAL A 149 5.45 31.08 8.23
CA VAL A 149 5.98 29.72 8.45
C VAL A 149 6.58 29.24 7.13
N ASP A 150 7.88 28.96 7.12
CA ASP A 150 8.60 28.48 5.95
C ASP A 150 9.07 27.04 6.15
N CYS A 151 8.36 26.14 5.50
CA CYS A 151 8.70 24.73 5.31
C CYS A 151 8.90 24.44 3.80
N SER A 152 9.29 25.44 3.00
CA SER A 152 9.33 25.32 1.52
C SER A 152 10.28 24.24 0.99
N GLN A 153 11.28 23.83 1.78
CA GLN A 153 12.25 22.79 1.42
C GLN A 153 11.83 21.38 1.85
N GLY A 154 10.65 21.21 2.47
CA GLY A 154 10.16 19.88 2.85
C GLY A 154 8.68 19.82 3.16
N HIS A 155 8.23 18.67 3.67
CA HIS A 155 6.80 18.38 3.74
C HIS A 155 6.19 18.69 5.11
N VAL A 156 4.88 18.98 5.11
CA VAL A 156 4.06 18.94 6.32
C VAL A 156 3.35 17.59 6.37
N GLN A 157 3.62 16.83 7.43
CA GLN A 157 3.01 15.55 7.70
C GLN A 157 1.82 15.69 8.66
N PHE A 158 0.62 15.36 8.20
CA PHE A 158 -0.60 15.30 9.02
C PHE A 158 -0.89 13.86 9.44
N GLY A 159 -1.26 13.63 10.70
CA GLY A 159 -1.98 12.40 11.08
C GLY A 159 -1.30 11.10 10.64
N ALA A 160 -0.07 10.83 11.07
CA ALA A 160 0.72 9.72 10.49
C ALA A 160 0.35 8.30 10.98
N THR A 161 -0.39 8.17 12.08
CA THR A 161 -0.73 6.86 12.69
C THR A 161 -2.19 6.83 13.14
N THR A 162 -2.52 7.45 14.27
CA THR A 162 -3.91 7.57 14.77
C THR A 162 -4.30 9.01 15.11
N GLY A 163 -3.33 9.93 15.05
CA GLY A 163 -3.50 11.31 15.47
C GLY A 163 -4.18 12.20 14.43
N SER A 164 -4.57 13.40 14.85
CA SER A 164 -5.19 14.41 13.99
C SER A 164 -4.32 15.67 13.92
N GLY A 165 -4.19 16.22 12.73
CA GLY A 165 -3.40 17.44 12.49
C GLY A 165 -4.28 18.53 11.90
N THR A 166 -4.27 19.73 12.49
CA THR A 166 -5.05 20.89 12.02
C THR A 166 -4.16 22.12 11.78
N LEU A 167 -4.14 22.63 10.56
CA LEU A 167 -3.48 23.88 10.20
C LEU A 167 -4.52 24.97 9.96
N ILE A 168 -4.44 26.09 10.69
CA ILE A 168 -5.39 27.21 10.63
C ILE A 168 -4.63 28.47 10.23
N LEU A 169 -4.99 29.05 9.08
CA LEU A 169 -4.45 30.32 8.60
C LEU A 169 -5.52 31.41 8.74
N ASN A 170 -5.36 32.26 9.74
CA ASN A 170 -6.15 33.49 9.93
C ASN A 170 -5.51 34.70 9.23
N GLY A 171 -4.28 34.56 8.73
CA GLY A 171 -3.50 35.58 8.04
C GLY A 171 -2.08 35.07 7.76
N GLY A 172 -1.15 35.96 7.41
CA GLY A 172 0.25 35.60 7.14
C GLY A 172 0.46 34.70 5.92
N THR A 173 1.66 34.13 5.82
CA THR A 173 2.04 33.19 4.75
C THR A 173 2.58 31.89 5.33
N PHE A 174 2.07 30.77 4.86
CA PHE A 174 2.60 29.44 5.14
C PHE A 174 3.15 28.83 3.84
N LYS A 175 4.41 28.42 3.83
CA LYS A 175 5.06 27.76 2.69
C LYS A 175 5.39 26.30 3.00
N ALA A 176 5.13 25.39 2.06
CA ALA A 176 5.50 23.97 2.17
C ALA A 176 5.95 23.40 0.81
N LEU A 177 6.76 22.35 0.78
CA LEU A 177 7.00 21.61 -0.46
C LEU A 177 5.76 20.81 -0.90
N GLY A 178 5.04 20.24 0.07
CA GLY A 178 3.81 19.49 -0.15
C GLY A 178 3.31 18.86 1.17
N PHE A 179 2.28 18.04 1.09
CA PHE A 179 1.67 17.40 2.26
C PHE A 179 1.84 15.88 2.23
N LEU A 180 2.05 15.29 3.40
CA LEU A 180 2.10 13.85 3.62
C LEU A 180 1.05 13.49 4.66
N GLY A 181 0.23 12.46 4.45
CA GLY A 181 -0.73 12.05 5.48
C GLY A 181 -1.49 10.78 5.13
N SER A 182 -1.74 9.96 6.14
CA SER A 182 -2.50 8.71 6.03
C SER A 182 -3.85 8.76 6.79
N ASN A 183 -4.14 9.84 7.53
CA ASN A 183 -5.36 10.00 8.34
C ASN A 183 -5.95 11.43 8.27
N LYS A 184 -6.91 11.74 9.17
CA LYS A 184 -7.70 12.98 9.34
C LYS A 184 -6.86 14.27 9.49
N GLY A 185 -6.25 14.74 8.41
CA GLY A 185 -5.61 16.05 8.31
C GLY A 185 -6.61 17.13 7.88
N ARG A 186 -6.52 18.32 8.45
CA ARG A 186 -7.38 19.46 8.09
C ARG A 186 -6.57 20.75 7.93
N ILE A 187 -6.85 21.49 6.86
CA ILE A 187 -6.31 22.82 6.62
C ILE A 187 -7.47 23.79 6.47
N GLU A 188 -7.43 24.91 7.19
CA GLU A 188 -8.42 25.98 7.12
C GLU A 188 -7.76 27.29 6.71
N LEU A 189 -8.08 27.80 5.51
CA LEU A 189 -7.65 29.11 5.03
C LEU A 189 -8.72 30.15 5.34
N ASN A 190 -8.81 30.53 6.63
CA ASN A 190 -9.72 31.58 7.09
C ASN A 190 -9.38 32.93 6.44
N ALA A 191 -8.09 33.22 6.29
CA ALA A 191 -7.48 34.24 5.42
C ALA A 191 -6.03 33.82 5.09
N GLY A 192 -5.15 34.77 4.76
CA GLY A 192 -3.73 34.50 4.54
C GLY A 192 -3.41 33.73 3.24
N VAL A 193 -2.16 33.32 3.10
CA VAL A 193 -1.64 32.66 1.89
C VAL A 193 -1.00 31.32 2.25
N LEU A 194 -1.45 30.25 1.60
CA LEU A 194 -0.79 28.95 1.58
C LEU A 194 -0.09 28.76 0.23
N GLU A 195 1.23 28.64 0.25
CA GLU A 195 2.05 28.41 -0.94
C GLU A 195 2.66 27.00 -0.85
N VAL A 196 2.44 26.18 -1.87
CA VAL A 196 2.97 24.81 -1.92
C VAL A 196 3.88 24.61 -3.13
N GLY A 197 4.92 23.79 -3.00
CA GLY A 197 5.75 23.37 -4.15
C GLY A 197 5.08 22.32 -5.04
N SER A 198 4.16 21.54 -4.49
CA SER A 198 3.35 20.53 -5.16
C SER A 198 2.05 20.31 -4.37
N LEU A 199 0.93 20.12 -5.07
CA LEU A 199 -0.37 19.89 -4.43
C LEU A 199 -0.73 18.40 -4.44
N THR A 200 -0.57 17.76 -3.28
CA THR A 200 -1.03 16.39 -3.01
C THR A 200 -1.76 16.36 -1.68
N LEU A 201 -3.04 15.98 -1.66
CA LEU A 201 -3.85 16.04 -0.44
C LEU A 201 -4.04 14.68 0.26
N GLY A 202 -4.15 13.57 -0.49
CA GLY A 202 -4.43 12.26 0.12
C GLY A 202 -5.69 12.32 1.01
N ALA A 203 -5.57 11.96 2.29
CA ALA A 203 -6.66 12.05 3.27
C ALA A 203 -6.82 13.45 3.93
N VAL A 204 -6.02 14.44 3.53
CA VAL A 204 -6.08 15.81 4.05
C VAL A 204 -7.22 16.58 3.36
N THR A 205 -8.02 17.28 4.15
CA THR A 205 -9.04 18.21 3.64
C THR A 205 -8.56 19.65 3.71
N LEU A 206 -8.83 20.42 2.66
CA LEU A 206 -8.51 21.85 2.57
C LEU A 206 -9.80 22.66 2.43
N ASP A 207 -10.05 23.55 3.39
CA ASP A 207 -11.19 24.48 3.39
C ASP A 207 -10.70 25.90 3.12
N ILE A 208 -11.06 26.44 1.95
CA ILE A 208 -10.71 27.80 1.53
C ILE A 208 -11.87 28.73 1.84
N LYS A 209 -11.65 29.66 2.77
CA LYS A 209 -12.60 30.71 3.15
C LYS A 209 -12.17 32.02 2.49
N ASN A 210 -11.58 32.96 3.23
CA ASN A 210 -11.06 34.21 2.64
C ASN A 210 -9.55 34.16 2.35
N GLY A 211 -8.92 32.97 2.43
CA GLY A 211 -7.50 32.79 2.14
C GLY A 211 -7.22 32.48 0.67
N THR A 212 -5.93 32.37 0.35
CA THR A 212 -5.45 32.08 -1.00
C THR A 212 -4.53 30.86 -0.98
N LEU A 213 -4.79 29.89 -1.84
CA LEU A 213 -3.83 28.81 -2.16
C LEU A 213 -3.07 29.18 -3.44
N ILE A 214 -1.76 28.97 -3.44
CA ILE A 214 -0.87 29.18 -4.59
C ILE A 214 -0.12 27.87 -4.88
N VAL A 215 -0.17 27.43 -6.14
CA VAL A 215 0.47 26.20 -6.64
C VAL A 215 1.30 26.55 -7.89
N PRO A 216 2.54 26.07 -8.05
CA PRO A 216 3.35 26.33 -9.24
C PRO A 216 2.81 25.63 -10.48
N GLY A 217 2.96 26.28 -11.63
CA GLY A 217 2.49 25.81 -12.94
C GLY A 217 1.00 25.99 -13.17
N ASP A 218 0.55 25.57 -14.36
CA ASP A 218 -0.86 25.41 -14.69
C ASP A 218 -1.40 24.12 -14.06
N GLN A 219 -2.20 24.27 -13.02
CA GLN A 219 -2.75 23.20 -12.18
C GLN A 219 -4.27 23.31 -12.11
N MET A 220 -4.89 23.95 -13.10
CA MET A 220 -6.33 24.21 -13.12
C MET A 220 -7.14 22.90 -13.01
N ASP A 221 -6.82 21.90 -13.82
CA ASP A 221 -7.52 20.62 -13.83
C ASP A 221 -7.28 19.82 -12.53
N LEU A 222 -6.05 19.84 -12.01
CA LEU A 222 -5.69 19.18 -10.75
C LEU A 222 -6.52 19.74 -9.58
N VAL A 223 -6.58 21.07 -9.46
CA VAL A 223 -7.35 21.74 -8.40
C VAL A 223 -8.84 21.46 -8.56
N GLN A 224 -9.36 21.47 -9.79
CA GLN A 224 -10.76 21.12 -10.05
C GLN A 224 -11.07 19.66 -9.69
N GLY A 225 -10.17 18.72 -9.99
CA GLY A 225 -10.31 17.32 -9.60
C GLY A 225 -10.42 17.16 -8.08
N PHE A 226 -9.56 17.84 -7.31
CA PHE A 226 -9.66 17.82 -5.85
C PHE A 226 -10.94 18.49 -5.31
N ALA A 227 -11.44 19.52 -5.98
CA ALA A 227 -12.70 20.17 -5.62
C ALA A 227 -13.90 19.24 -5.86
N GLN A 228 -13.93 18.55 -7.01
CA GLN A 228 -14.96 17.56 -7.35
C GLN A 228 -14.96 16.37 -6.39
N ALA A 229 -13.77 15.93 -5.95
CA ALA A 229 -13.61 14.88 -4.93
C ALA A 229 -13.96 15.34 -3.51
N GLY A 230 -14.22 16.63 -3.28
CA GLY A 230 -14.49 17.20 -1.97
C GLY A 230 -13.25 17.36 -1.06
N SER A 231 -12.05 17.13 -1.59
CA SER A 231 -10.79 17.34 -0.85
C SER A 231 -10.44 18.82 -0.70
N ILE A 232 -10.84 19.65 -1.68
CA ILE A 232 -10.84 21.12 -1.57
C ILE A 232 -12.29 21.57 -1.47
N THR A 233 -12.60 22.34 -0.45
CA THR A 233 -13.93 22.88 -0.20
C THR A 233 -13.85 24.37 0.01
N THR A 234 -14.99 25.03 -0.15
CA THR A 234 -15.18 26.42 0.24
C THR A 234 -16.32 26.46 1.25
N LEU A 235 -15.93 26.38 2.53
CA LEU A 235 -16.63 26.54 3.82
C LEU A 235 -17.42 25.37 4.44
N GLY A 236 -16.76 24.69 5.39
CA GLY A 236 -17.34 24.12 6.63
C GLY A 236 -17.59 22.60 6.66
N ALA A 237 -17.24 21.95 7.79
CA ALA A 237 -17.44 20.52 8.11
C ALA A 237 -18.92 20.05 8.12
N ASP A 238 -19.86 20.96 7.86
CA ASP A 238 -21.29 20.68 7.72
C ASP A 238 -21.72 20.68 6.24
N GLY A 239 -20.76 20.77 5.32
CA GLY A 239 -20.86 20.39 3.92
C GLY A 239 -21.62 21.34 3.01
N GLY A 240 -21.37 22.68 2.99
CA GLY A 240 -22.17 23.63 2.19
C GLY A 240 -21.47 24.76 1.41
N ARG A 241 -21.84 24.83 0.13
CA ARG A 241 -21.84 25.93 -0.87
C ARG A 241 -20.76 27.03 -0.78
N GLY A 242 -19.75 26.95 -1.65
CA GLY A 242 -19.06 28.14 -2.17
C GLY A 242 -18.52 27.88 -3.58
N GLY A 243 -18.30 28.95 -4.35
CA GLY A 243 -17.68 28.89 -5.67
C GLY A 243 -16.16 28.95 -5.53
N LEU A 244 -15.47 27.86 -5.87
CA LEU A 244 -14.02 27.83 -5.97
C LEU A 244 -13.59 28.59 -7.22
N VAL A 245 -12.81 29.65 -7.06
CA VAL A 245 -12.21 30.40 -8.17
C VAL A 245 -10.79 29.90 -8.36
N VAL A 246 -10.53 29.28 -9.50
CA VAL A 246 -9.22 28.77 -9.91
C VAL A 246 -8.73 29.60 -11.10
N ARG A 247 -7.55 30.20 -11.00
CA ARG A 247 -6.96 31.04 -12.06
C ARG A 247 -5.50 30.70 -12.27
N TYR A 248 -5.12 30.36 -13.49
CA TYR A 248 -3.71 30.32 -13.89
C TYR A 248 -3.20 31.72 -14.24
N ASP A 249 -2.09 32.12 -13.63
CA ASP A 249 -1.34 33.34 -13.91
C ASP A 249 -0.09 32.95 -14.72
N ALA A 250 -0.14 33.15 -16.04
CA ALA A 250 0.92 32.77 -16.96
C ALA A 250 2.21 33.60 -16.80
N ASP A 251 2.11 34.83 -16.29
CA ASP A 251 3.28 35.69 -16.09
C ASP A 251 4.10 35.23 -14.88
N LEU A 252 3.43 34.65 -13.87
CA LEU A 252 4.05 34.16 -12.65
C LEU A 252 4.16 32.63 -12.59
N ASP A 253 3.77 31.95 -13.68
CA ASP A 253 3.69 30.50 -13.83
C ASP A 253 3.13 29.78 -12.59
N ARG A 254 1.93 30.18 -12.18
CA ARG A 254 1.28 29.66 -10.98
C ARG A 254 -0.23 29.67 -11.07
N THR A 255 -0.85 28.70 -10.43
CA THR A 255 -2.29 28.63 -10.21
C THR A 255 -2.65 29.23 -8.86
N VAL A 256 -3.59 30.17 -8.87
CA VAL A 256 -4.13 30.86 -7.70
C VAL A 256 -5.56 30.40 -7.45
N VAL A 257 -5.84 29.99 -6.23
CA VAL A 257 -7.13 29.44 -5.81
C VAL A 257 -7.67 30.25 -4.64
N THR A 258 -8.91 30.72 -4.78
CA THR A 258 -9.62 31.53 -3.78
C THR A 258 -11.08 31.08 -3.69
N ALA A 259 -11.78 31.41 -2.61
CA ALA A 259 -13.24 31.36 -2.60
C ALA A 259 -13.81 32.72 -3.01
N ASP A 260 -14.86 32.72 -3.83
CA ASP A 260 -15.66 33.92 -4.09
C ASP A 260 -17.11 33.71 -3.66
N ALA A 261 -17.48 34.38 -2.56
CA ALA A 261 -18.84 34.35 -2.05
C ALA A 261 -19.87 35.00 -3.00
N ALA A 262 -19.44 35.86 -3.94
CA ALA A 262 -20.32 36.50 -4.92
C ALA A 262 -20.66 35.60 -6.12
N GLN A 263 -19.93 34.49 -6.32
CA GLN A 263 -20.22 33.47 -7.34
C GLN A 263 -21.04 32.28 -6.79
N MET A 264 -21.58 32.40 -5.57
CA MET A 264 -22.39 31.38 -4.90
C MET A 264 -23.79 31.28 -5.53
N ASP A 265 -24.08 30.18 -6.23
CA ASP A 265 -25.44 29.90 -6.67
C ASP A 265 -26.27 29.30 -5.53
N LEU A 266 -26.88 30.18 -4.73
CA LEU A 266 -27.75 29.84 -3.60
C LEU A 266 -29.02 29.06 -3.99
N SER A 267 -29.31 28.97 -5.29
CA SER A 267 -30.49 28.29 -5.78
C SER A 267 -30.32 26.78 -5.90
N LYS A 268 -29.10 26.24 -5.84
CA LYS A 268 -28.81 24.82 -6.07
C LYS A 268 -28.83 23.95 -4.81
N ALA A 269 -29.10 22.65 -5.02
CA ALA A 269 -28.92 21.62 -4.00
C ALA A 269 -27.44 21.45 -3.63
N TRP A 270 -27.16 21.02 -2.40
CA TRP A 270 -25.79 20.92 -1.88
C TRP A 270 -25.65 19.84 -0.82
N GLY A 271 -24.42 19.55 -0.38
CA GLY A 271 -24.14 18.55 0.65
C GLY A 271 -24.62 17.14 0.29
N PRO A 272 -24.25 16.61 -0.89
CA PRO A 272 -24.69 15.28 -1.32
C PRO A 272 -24.12 14.18 -0.42
N SER A 273 -24.94 13.16 -0.18
CA SER A 273 -24.53 11.90 0.43
C SER A 273 -25.36 10.77 -0.19
N PRO A 274 -24.77 9.67 -0.66
CA PRO A 274 -23.33 9.42 -0.80
C PRO A 274 -22.68 10.22 -1.96
N VAL A 275 -21.36 10.41 -1.86
CA VAL A 275 -20.48 10.95 -2.91
C VAL A 275 -19.12 10.25 -2.79
N GLY A 276 -18.44 9.99 -3.91
CA GLY A 276 -17.11 9.36 -3.92
C GLY A 276 -17.14 7.84 -4.05
N GLN A 277 -16.47 7.10 -3.16
CA GLN A 277 -16.38 5.64 -3.23
C GLN A 277 -16.91 4.98 -1.95
N GLU A 278 -17.06 3.66 -1.98
CA GLU A 278 -17.48 2.82 -0.83
C GLU A 278 -18.84 3.19 -0.23
N ALA A 279 -19.79 3.60 -1.07
CA ALA A 279 -21.17 3.75 -0.63
C ALA A 279 -21.76 2.37 -0.31
N SER A 280 -22.58 2.30 0.75
CA SER A 280 -23.35 1.09 1.06
C SER A 280 -24.24 0.70 -0.12
N ALA A 281 -24.46 -0.60 -0.31
CA ALA A 281 -25.37 -1.13 -1.32
C ALA A 281 -26.85 -0.77 -1.06
N ASP A 282 -27.16 -0.34 0.17
CA ASP A 282 -28.47 0.16 0.62
C ASP A 282 -28.48 1.68 0.84
N ALA A 283 -27.55 2.42 0.21
CA ALA A 283 -27.42 3.85 0.44
C ALA A 283 -28.65 4.63 -0.05
N THR A 284 -29.23 5.43 0.85
CA THR A 284 -30.21 6.46 0.50
C THR A 284 -29.50 7.75 0.09
N LEU A 285 -29.90 8.33 -1.05
CA LEU A 285 -29.38 9.63 -1.48
C LEU A 285 -29.97 10.74 -0.60
N ALA A 286 -29.17 11.69 -0.16
CA ALA A 286 -29.58 12.79 0.70
C ALA A 286 -28.83 14.07 0.30
N TRP A 287 -29.53 15.20 0.37
CA TRP A 287 -28.97 16.52 0.06
C TRP A 287 -29.58 17.57 0.97
N LYS A 288 -29.03 18.78 0.88
CA LYS A 288 -29.58 19.98 1.49
C LYS A 288 -30.18 20.89 0.40
N PRO A 289 -31.40 21.42 0.60
CA PRO A 289 -32.06 22.30 -0.38
C PRO A 289 -31.30 23.58 -0.69
N GLY A 290 -31.55 24.17 -1.87
CA GLY A 290 -31.30 25.58 -2.21
C GLY A 290 -31.98 26.55 -1.23
N ASP A 291 -31.45 27.74 -0.97
CA ASP A 291 -32.02 28.70 0.02
C ASP A 291 -33.38 29.26 -0.42
N PHE A 292 -33.59 29.26 -1.73
CA PHE A 292 -34.81 29.72 -2.35
C PHE A 292 -35.76 28.58 -2.70
N THR A 293 -35.46 27.33 -2.31
CA THR A 293 -36.27 26.17 -2.70
C THR A 293 -37.66 26.17 -2.06
N ALA A 294 -38.67 25.79 -2.82
CA ALA A 294 -40.03 25.57 -2.34
C ALA A 294 -40.08 24.42 -1.34
N ALA A 295 -40.82 24.60 -0.24
CA ALA A 295 -40.98 23.53 0.76
C ALA A 295 -41.86 22.36 0.29
N THR A 296 -42.68 22.58 -0.74
CA THR A 296 -43.56 21.57 -1.34
C THR A 296 -43.23 21.46 -2.82
N GLY A 297 -42.92 20.26 -3.30
CA GLY A 297 -42.48 19.97 -4.66
C GLY A 297 -41.18 20.69 -5.02
N GLY A 298 -40.26 20.83 -4.07
CA GLY A 298 -39.04 21.63 -4.21
C GLY A 298 -37.91 20.96 -4.98
N HIS A 299 -38.01 19.66 -5.25
CA HIS A 299 -36.89 18.87 -5.74
C HIS A 299 -37.29 18.01 -6.93
N ASP A 300 -36.58 18.16 -8.05
CA ASP A 300 -36.65 17.26 -9.22
C ASP A 300 -35.38 16.38 -9.23
N ILE A 301 -35.52 15.06 -9.10
CA ILE A 301 -34.40 14.13 -8.91
C ILE A 301 -34.05 13.43 -10.21
N TYR A 302 -32.74 13.29 -10.48
CA TYR A 302 -32.19 12.55 -11.61
C TYR A 302 -31.15 11.55 -11.10
N PHE A 303 -31.25 10.29 -11.51
CA PHE A 303 -30.39 9.20 -11.05
C PHE A 303 -30.16 8.18 -12.19
N GLY A 304 -28.91 7.79 -12.44
CA GLY A 304 -28.56 6.82 -13.48
C GLY A 304 -27.10 6.37 -13.45
N THR A 305 -26.68 5.60 -14.46
CA THR A 305 -25.31 5.06 -14.56
C THR A 305 -24.47 5.74 -15.65
N ALA A 306 -25.03 6.73 -16.36
CA ALA A 306 -24.34 7.46 -17.41
C ALA A 306 -24.27 8.96 -17.05
N PRO A 307 -23.06 9.54 -16.91
CA PRO A 307 -22.90 10.92 -16.46
C PRO A 307 -23.54 11.92 -17.43
N ASP A 308 -23.40 11.69 -18.73
CA ASP A 308 -23.94 12.58 -19.76
C ASP A 308 -25.46 12.57 -19.79
N ALA A 309 -26.08 11.40 -19.57
CA ALA A 309 -27.53 11.27 -19.51
C ALA A 309 -28.11 12.04 -18.32
N VAL A 310 -27.49 11.91 -17.15
CA VAL A 310 -27.86 12.66 -15.94
C VAL A 310 -27.61 14.15 -16.13
N THR A 311 -26.53 14.55 -16.80
CA THR A 311 -26.22 15.95 -17.11
C THR A 311 -27.24 16.56 -18.06
N ALA A 312 -27.64 15.85 -19.12
CA ALA A 312 -28.51 16.40 -20.16
C ALA A 312 -30.01 16.44 -19.76
N ALA A 313 -30.46 15.50 -18.92
CA ALA A 313 -31.88 15.30 -18.64
C ALA A 313 -32.61 16.53 -18.10
N THR A 314 -33.89 16.66 -18.45
CA THR A 314 -34.85 17.62 -17.90
C THR A 314 -36.19 16.93 -17.61
N VAL A 315 -37.15 17.60 -16.95
CA VAL A 315 -38.50 17.03 -16.77
C VAL A 315 -39.19 16.73 -18.11
N ALA A 316 -38.97 17.57 -19.14
CA ALA A 316 -39.55 17.39 -20.47
C ALA A 316 -38.82 16.31 -21.31
N GLU A 317 -37.51 16.18 -21.09
CA GLU A 317 -36.63 15.24 -21.79
C GLU A 317 -35.89 14.38 -20.75
N PRO A 318 -36.59 13.44 -20.08
CA PRO A 318 -36.06 12.79 -18.89
C PRO A 318 -35.00 11.73 -19.17
N GLY A 319 -34.82 11.28 -20.42
CA GLY A 319 -33.79 10.31 -20.80
C GLY A 319 -33.80 8.99 -20.01
N GLY A 320 -34.89 8.67 -19.30
CA GLY A 320 -34.97 7.52 -18.39
C GLY A 320 -34.33 7.71 -17.01
N VAL A 321 -33.74 8.88 -16.71
CA VAL A 321 -33.02 9.14 -15.45
C VAL A 321 -33.80 10.02 -14.47
N TYR A 322 -34.88 10.71 -14.89
CA TYR A 322 -35.75 11.45 -13.97
C TYR A 322 -36.50 10.49 -13.02
N ARG A 323 -36.54 10.83 -11.73
CA ARG A 323 -37.16 10.03 -10.65
C ARG A 323 -38.36 10.70 -10.00
N GLY A 324 -38.78 11.84 -10.53
CA GLY A 324 -39.96 12.56 -10.08
C GLY A 324 -39.65 13.72 -9.15
N ARG A 325 -40.72 14.45 -8.85
CA ARG A 325 -40.71 15.61 -7.96
C ARG A 325 -41.12 15.22 -6.56
N GLN A 326 -40.45 15.74 -5.54
CA GLN A 326 -40.81 15.47 -4.14
C GLN A 326 -40.49 16.62 -3.18
N ASP A 327 -41.00 16.48 -1.95
CA ASP A 327 -40.77 17.39 -0.82
C ASP A 327 -39.51 17.01 -0.04
N ALA A 328 -39.25 15.71 0.10
CA ALA A 328 -38.15 15.20 0.92
C ALA A 328 -36.78 15.50 0.28
N SER A 329 -35.80 15.88 1.10
CA SER A 329 -34.41 16.04 0.66
C SER A 329 -33.62 14.72 0.73
N SER A 330 -34.30 13.62 0.42
CA SER A 330 -33.76 12.26 0.41
C SER A 330 -34.46 11.40 -0.65
N PHE A 331 -33.74 10.53 -1.34
CA PHE A 331 -34.27 9.65 -2.36
C PHE A 331 -33.70 8.25 -2.17
N ASP A 332 -34.57 7.24 -2.08
CA ASP A 332 -34.19 5.84 -2.08
C ASP A 332 -34.03 5.36 -3.53
N PRO A 333 -32.80 5.07 -3.99
CA PRO A 333 -32.56 4.58 -5.35
C PRO A 333 -33.02 3.14 -5.58
N GLY A 334 -33.44 2.44 -4.52
CA GLY A 334 -33.68 1.00 -4.54
C GLY A 334 -32.37 0.22 -4.54
N GLU A 335 -32.40 -0.97 -5.13
CA GLU A 335 -31.26 -1.87 -5.17
C GLU A 335 -30.09 -1.30 -5.99
N LEU A 336 -28.92 -1.19 -5.35
CA LEU A 336 -27.68 -0.76 -6.00
C LEU A 336 -26.76 -1.96 -6.25
N VAL A 337 -26.30 -2.09 -7.49
CA VAL A 337 -25.31 -3.12 -7.88
C VAL A 337 -23.93 -2.83 -7.26
N LEU A 338 -23.31 -3.83 -6.63
CA LEU A 338 -21.96 -3.73 -6.05
C LEU A 338 -20.91 -3.34 -7.09
N GLY A 339 -19.92 -2.56 -6.69
CA GLY A 339 -18.84 -2.07 -7.56
C GLY A 339 -19.28 -1.11 -8.67
N ARG A 340 -20.58 -0.81 -8.80
CA ARG A 340 -21.11 0.05 -9.85
C ARG A 340 -21.05 1.52 -9.43
N THR A 341 -20.65 2.38 -10.37
CA THR A 341 -20.73 3.84 -10.21
C THR A 341 -22.09 4.36 -10.69
N TYR A 342 -22.70 5.22 -9.88
CA TYR A 342 -23.93 5.93 -10.18
C TYR A 342 -23.72 7.44 -10.18
N TYR A 343 -24.51 8.12 -10.98
CA TYR A 343 -24.53 9.57 -11.13
C TYR A 343 -25.90 10.11 -10.79
N TRP A 344 -25.95 11.24 -10.11
CA TRP A 344 -27.20 11.82 -9.66
C TRP A 344 -27.14 13.33 -9.53
N ARG A 345 -28.31 13.96 -9.63
CA ARG A 345 -28.47 15.41 -9.61
C ARG A 345 -29.83 15.75 -9.01
N VAL A 346 -29.91 16.88 -8.34
CA VAL A 346 -31.19 17.42 -7.86
C VAL A 346 -31.37 18.85 -8.34
N ASP A 347 -32.38 19.07 -9.18
CA ASP A 347 -32.78 20.41 -9.59
C ASP A 347 -33.74 21.00 -8.54
N GLN A 348 -33.55 22.27 -8.19
CA GLN A 348 -34.33 22.96 -7.16
C GLN A 348 -35.40 23.85 -7.80
N ILE A 349 -36.59 23.90 -7.20
CA ILE A 349 -37.68 24.76 -7.65
C ILE A 349 -37.75 25.97 -6.74
N ASP A 350 -37.63 27.17 -7.31
CA ASP A 350 -37.70 28.43 -6.56
C ASP A 350 -39.11 28.67 -5.98
N LYS A 351 -39.15 28.99 -4.69
CA LYS A 351 -40.38 29.19 -3.89
C LYS A 351 -41.21 30.40 -4.31
N SER A 352 -40.61 31.37 -5.01
CA SER A 352 -41.25 32.64 -5.36
C SER A 352 -41.66 32.71 -6.82
N THR A 353 -40.87 32.11 -7.71
CA THR A 353 -41.03 32.20 -9.17
C THR A 353 -41.47 30.88 -9.80
N GLY A 354 -41.24 29.74 -9.12
CA GLY A 354 -41.39 28.42 -9.70
C GLY A 354 -40.30 28.06 -10.72
N GLN A 355 -39.25 28.89 -10.86
CA GLN A 355 -38.13 28.62 -11.74
C GLN A 355 -37.37 27.37 -11.31
N ILE A 356 -36.95 26.56 -12.27
CA ILE A 356 -36.10 25.38 -12.04
C ILE A 356 -34.63 25.81 -12.12
N HIS A 357 -33.89 25.50 -11.06
CA HIS A 357 -32.45 25.71 -10.95
C HIS A 357 -31.75 24.36 -11.06
N LYS A 358 -31.02 24.19 -12.16
CA LYS A 358 -30.32 22.94 -12.46
C LYS A 358 -29.20 22.70 -11.44
N GLY A 359 -29.22 21.54 -10.80
CA GLY A 359 -28.20 21.14 -9.82
C GLY A 359 -26.86 20.74 -10.47
N ASP A 360 -25.87 20.47 -9.62
CA ASP A 360 -24.60 19.87 -10.05
C ASP A 360 -24.71 18.35 -10.08
N VAL A 361 -23.95 17.69 -10.96
CA VAL A 361 -23.95 16.22 -11.06
C VAL A 361 -22.94 15.65 -10.08
N TRP A 362 -23.42 14.79 -9.19
CA TRP A 362 -22.63 14.05 -8.21
C TRP A 362 -22.51 12.59 -8.62
N SER A 363 -21.47 11.91 -8.12
CA SER A 363 -21.28 10.48 -8.36
C SER A 363 -20.85 9.76 -7.11
N PHE A 364 -21.22 8.48 -7.02
CA PHE A 364 -20.67 7.57 -6.02
C PHE A 364 -20.49 6.16 -6.60
N THR A 365 -19.52 5.41 -6.07
CA THR A 365 -19.31 3.99 -6.36
C THR A 365 -19.76 3.15 -5.16
N VAL A 366 -20.59 2.15 -5.41
CA VAL A 366 -21.03 1.19 -4.41
C VAL A 366 -19.86 0.29 -4.03
N GLN A 367 -19.75 -0.08 -2.75
CA GLN A 367 -18.74 -1.03 -2.27
C GLN A 367 -18.64 -2.27 -3.17
N GLY A 368 -17.42 -2.76 -3.36
CA GLY A 368 -17.15 -3.87 -4.29
C GLY A 368 -17.60 -5.24 -3.79
N THR A 369 -17.88 -5.39 -2.49
CA THR A 369 -18.23 -6.67 -1.85
C THR A 369 -19.25 -6.48 -0.74
N LEU A 370 -20.05 -7.50 -0.45
CA LEU A 370 -20.84 -7.59 0.78
C LEU A 370 -20.19 -8.58 1.74
N MET A 371 -19.89 -8.15 2.96
CA MET A 371 -19.33 -9.03 3.99
C MET A 371 -20.43 -9.91 4.61
N ILE A 372 -20.25 -11.22 4.56
CA ILE A 372 -21.09 -12.18 5.29
C ILE A 372 -20.61 -12.29 6.73
N ASP A 373 -19.30 -12.49 6.90
CA ASP A 373 -18.61 -12.59 8.19
C ASP A 373 -17.10 -12.37 8.00
N ASP A 374 -16.50 -11.52 8.81
CA ASP A 374 -15.05 -11.25 8.85
C ASP A 374 -14.39 -11.79 10.13
N PHE A 375 -15.15 -12.47 10.99
CA PHE A 375 -14.76 -13.02 12.28
C PHE A 375 -14.17 -12.05 13.31
N ASN A 376 -14.01 -10.77 12.97
CA ASN A 376 -13.42 -9.73 13.82
C ASN A 376 -14.31 -9.37 15.02
N GLY A 377 -15.62 -9.59 14.89
CA GLY A 377 -16.59 -9.36 15.96
C GLY A 377 -16.54 -10.38 17.11
N TYR A 378 -15.86 -11.52 16.93
CA TYR A 378 -15.83 -12.60 17.93
C TYR A 378 -14.62 -12.48 18.85
N ALA A 379 -14.87 -12.25 20.14
CA ALA A 379 -13.81 -12.21 21.15
C ALA A 379 -13.35 -13.60 21.62
N THR A 380 -14.21 -14.63 21.50
CA THR A 380 -13.92 -16.00 21.96
C THR A 380 -14.58 -17.03 21.04
N TRP A 381 -14.10 -18.28 21.09
CA TRP A 381 -14.69 -19.40 20.34
C TRP A 381 -16.15 -19.69 20.75
N GLU A 382 -16.53 -19.47 22.02
CA GLU A 382 -17.93 -19.59 22.45
C GLU A 382 -18.83 -18.52 21.83
N ALA A 383 -18.28 -17.37 21.43
CA ALA A 383 -19.04 -16.36 20.70
C ALA A 383 -19.30 -16.79 19.25
N VAL A 384 -18.36 -17.49 18.62
CA VAL A 384 -18.53 -18.11 17.30
C VAL A 384 -19.65 -19.14 17.37
N LEU A 385 -19.64 -20.03 18.37
CA LEU A 385 -20.67 -21.08 18.54
C LEU A 385 -22.11 -20.58 18.75
N LYS A 386 -22.30 -19.30 19.05
CA LYS A 386 -23.65 -18.69 19.11
C LYS A 386 -24.20 -18.37 17.73
N VAL A 387 -23.36 -18.33 16.72
CA VAL A 387 -23.69 -17.93 15.34
C VAL A 387 -23.42 -19.07 14.35
N TRP A 388 -22.34 -19.81 14.55
CA TRP A 388 -21.89 -20.93 13.72
C TRP A 388 -21.99 -22.25 14.49
N GLU A 389 -22.67 -23.24 13.91
CA GLU A 389 -22.79 -24.58 14.49
C GLU A 389 -21.68 -25.50 13.98
N GLU A 390 -20.99 -26.18 14.90
CA GLU A 390 -20.05 -27.25 14.56
C GLU A 390 -20.79 -28.54 14.17
N GLN A 391 -20.35 -29.18 13.09
CA GLN A 391 -20.81 -30.49 12.67
C GLN A 391 -19.64 -31.45 12.40
N GLY A 392 -19.92 -32.75 12.54
CA GLY A 392 -18.93 -33.80 12.27
C GLY A 392 -17.79 -33.81 13.29
N SER A 393 -16.55 -33.78 12.81
CA SER A 393 -15.34 -33.76 13.64
C SER A 393 -14.76 -32.36 13.89
N ALA A 394 -15.45 -31.28 13.50
CA ALA A 394 -14.97 -29.92 13.63
C ALA A 394 -14.97 -29.45 15.10
N TYR A 395 -13.86 -28.81 15.49
CA TYR A 395 -13.75 -27.99 16.69
C TYR A 395 -13.24 -26.61 16.27
N ASN A 396 -14.04 -25.58 16.46
CA ASN A 396 -13.71 -24.21 16.05
C ASN A 396 -13.03 -23.43 17.18
N TRP A 397 -12.22 -22.46 16.78
CA TRP A 397 -11.67 -21.46 17.66
C TRP A 397 -11.36 -20.17 16.90
N ILE A 398 -11.12 -19.06 17.62
CA ILE A 398 -10.73 -17.79 17.01
C ILE A 398 -9.21 -17.62 17.08
N SER A 399 -8.60 -17.46 15.90
CA SER A 399 -7.20 -17.13 15.72
C SER A 399 -7.02 -15.62 15.57
N THR A 400 -6.20 -15.04 16.44
CA THR A 400 -5.77 -13.62 16.36
C THR A 400 -4.32 -13.46 15.90
N THR A 401 -3.59 -14.57 15.80
CA THR A 401 -2.17 -14.61 15.47
C THR A 401 -1.92 -15.12 14.05
N PHE A 402 -2.90 -15.83 13.48
CA PHE A 402 -2.89 -16.31 12.11
C PHE A 402 -4.26 -16.02 11.49
N ALA A 403 -4.41 -14.82 10.92
CA ALA A 403 -5.61 -14.27 10.30
C ALA A 403 -5.23 -13.51 9.03
N ALA A 404 -6.13 -13.43 8.05
CA ALA A 404 -5.91 -12.66 6.83
C ALA A 404 -5.94 -11.17 7.14
N ASP A 405 -6.87 -10.77 8.01
CA ASP A 405 -6.95 -9.45 8.63
C ASP A 405 -7.71 -9.54 9.96
N GLY A 406 -7.14 -9.02 11.05
CA GLY A 406 -7.74 -9.11 12.39
C GLY A 406 -7.83 -10.53 12.95
N ASN A 407 -9.01 -11.14 12.94
CA ASN A 407 -9.32 -12.46 13.48
C ASN A 407 -9.77 -13.41 12.36
N ALA A 408 -9.41 -14.68 12.47
CA ALA A 408 -9.93 -15.75 11.61
C ALA A 408 -10.55 -16.88 12.45
N VAL A 409 -11.42 -17.68 11.85
CA VAL A 409 -11.90 -18.92 12.48
C VAL A 409 -10.98 -20.07 12.08
N GLY A 410 -10.36 -20.69 13.08
CA GLY A 410 -9.63 -21.96 12.95
C GLY A 410 -10.59 -23.13 13.14
N VAL A 411 -10.45 -24.17 12.33
CA VAL A 411 -11.20 -25.42 12.41
C VAL A 411 -10.23 -26.58 12.58
N ASP A 412 -10.21 -27.16 13.77
CA ASP A 412 -9.46 -28.36 14.08
C ASP A 412 -10.30 -29.60 13.75
N LEU A 413 -9.70 -30.54 13.03
CA LEU A 413 -10.32 -31.80 12.65
C LEU A 413 -9.63 -32.94 13.38
N VAL A 414 -10.38 -33.58 14.28
CA VAL A 414 -9.91 -34.79 14.96
C VAL A 414 -10.25 -36.02 14.11
N PRO A 415 -9.27 -36.82 13.69
CA PRO A 415 -9.53 -38.02 12.89
C PRO A 415 -10.46 -38.99 13.62
N LYS A 416 -11.65 -39.21 13.06
CA LYS A 416 -12.68 -40.15 13.53
C LYS A 416 -13.30 -40.85 12.30
N ASP A 417 -13.91 -42.02 12.50
CA ASP A 417 -14.67 -42.72 11.46
C ASP A 417 -15.89 -41.88 11.04
N GLY A 418 -15.75 -41.07 9.98
CA GLY A 418 -16.77 -40.10 9.52
C GLY A 418 -16.14 -38.80 9.02
N LEU A 419 -15.33 -38.93 7.97
CA LEU A 419 -14.13 -38.18 7.57
C LEU A 419 -14.24 -36.65 7.29
N GLY A 420 -15.05 -35.88 7.99
CA GLY A 420 -15.10 -34.43 7.80
C GLY A 420 -15.72 -33.64 8.95
N GLY A 421 -15.44 -32.35 8.97
CA GLY A 421 -16.00 -31.39 9.91
C GLY A 421 -16.47 -30.13 9.18
N ALA A 422 -17.46 -29.45 9.74
CA ALA A 422 -18.00 -28.25 9.13
C ALA A 422 -18.45 -27.23 10.16
N LEU A 423 -18.48 -25.96 9.75
CA LEU A 423 -19.15 -24.86 10.43
C LEU A 423 -20.37 -24.44 9.62
N VAL A 424 -21.52 -24.34 10.27
CA VAL A 424 -22.80 -24.01 9.64
C VAL A 424 -23.32 -22.68 10.18
N LEU A 425 -23.46 -21.70 9.29
CA LEU A 425 -24.12 -20.43 9.56
C LEU A 425 -25.61 -20.57 9.24
N GLY A 426 -26.45 -20.65 10.28
CA GLY A 426 -27.90 -20.69 10.14
C GLY A 426 -28.51 -19.29 10.15
N ARG A 427 -28.71 -18.68 8.97
CA ARG A 427 -29.39 -17.39 8.84
C ARG A 427 -30.07 -17.24 7.48
N ASP A 428 -31.14 -16.47 7.44
CA ASP A 428 -31.82 -16.11 6.19
C ASP A 428 -30.93 -15.17 5.36
N MET A 429 -30.70 -15.54 4.10
CA MET A 429 -29.89 -14.78 3.15
C MET A 429 -30.54 -14.78 1.76
N ASP A 430 -30.47 -13.63 1.10
CA ASP A 430 -30.75 -13.49 -0.32
C ASP A 430 -29.43 -13.19 -1.04
N LEU A 431 -28.96 -14.16 -1.84
CA LEU A 431 -27.71 -14.07 -2.59
C LEU A 431 -27.94 -13.60 -4.04
N THR A 432 -29.13 -13.07 -4.35
CA THR A 432 -29.50 -12.59 -5.69
C THR A 432 -29.54 -11.07 -5.80
N THR A 433 -29.47 -10.37 -4.66
CA THR A 433 -29.48 -8.90 -4.58
C THR A 433 -28.12 -8.28 -4.91
N HIS A 434 -28.13 -6.98 -5.19
CA HIS A 434 -26.99 -6.12 -5.46
C HIS A 434 -26.09 -6.62 -6.60
N GLY A 435 -26.66 -7.40 -7.53
CA GLY A 435 -25.94 -7.99 -8.65
C GLY A 435 -24.89 -9.04 -8.24
N VAL A 436 -25.02 -9.64 -7.06
CA VAL A 436 -24.14 -10.71 -6.58
C VAL A 436 -24.12 -11.90 -7.55
N ARG A 437 -22.91 -12.42 -7.80
CA ARG A 437 -22.65 -13.57 -8.69
C ARG A 437 -21.61 -14.55 -8.12
N ALA A 438 -20.75 -14.11 -7.20
CA ALA A 438 -19.74 -14.95 -6.57
C ALA A 438 -19.86 -14.96 -5.04
N LEU A 439 -19.40 -16.05 -4.45
CA LEU A 439 -19.09 -16.18 -3.04
C LEU A 439 -17.61 -16.48 -2.90
N GLY A 440 -16.90 -15.70 -2.09
CA GLY A 440 -15.49 -15.93 -1.82
C GLY A 440 -15.15 -15.86 -0.33
N PHE A 441 -14.07 -16.51 0.06
CA PHE A 441 -13.52 -16.48 1.41
C PHE A 441 -12.01 -16.65 1.32
N ASP A 442 -11.29 -16.08 2.28
CA ASP A 442 -9.88 -16.40 2.41
C ASP A 442 -9.72 -17.73 3.13
N PHE A 443 -8.79 -18.52 2.65
CA PHE A 443 -8.47 -19.83 3.16
C PHE A 443 -6.97 -19.97 3.39
N ALA A 444 -6.61 -20.67 4.46
CA ALA A 444 -5.25 -21.12 4.72
C ALA A 444 -5.26 -22.45 5.50
N SER A 445 -4.20 -23.24 5.37
CA SER A 445 -3.95 -24.44 6.16
C SER A 445 -2.90 -24.17 7.25
N ASP A 446 -2.95 -24.88 8.38
CA ASP A 446 -1.96 -24.72 9.45
C ASP A 446 -0.57 -25.14 8.97
N PRO A 447 0.44 -24.26 9.06
CA PRO A 447 1.78 -24.55 8.60
C PRO A 447 2.51 -25.68 9.36
N ASN A 448 2.02 -26.08 10.53
CA ASN A 448 2.66 -27.10 11.38
C ASN A 448 1.92 -28.44 11.35
N GLN A 449 0.82 -28.55 10.61
CA GLN A 449 -0.01 -29.75 10.55
C GLN A 449 -0.10 -30.31 9.11
N GLY A 450 -0.74 -31.47 8.98
CA GLY A 450 -1.02 -32.10 7.70
C GLY A 450 -2.11 -31.37 6.92
N PHE A 451 -2.43 -31.87 5.73
CA PHE A 451 -3.40 -31.24 4.85
C PHE A 451 -4.74 -31.98 4.82
N VAL A 452 -5.76 -31.26 4.37
CA VAL A 452 -7.10 -31.79 4.12
C VAL A 452 -7.16 -32.41 2.73
N GLU A 453 -8.09 -33.33 2.49
CA GLU A 453 -8.32 -33.88 1.14
C GLU A 453 -9.13 -32.90 0.29
N SER A 454 -10.07 -32.17 0.90
CA SER A 454 -10.84 -31.13 0.23
C SER A 454 -11.47 -30.17 1.22
N ILE A 455 -11.82 -28.99 0.74
CA ILE A 455 -12.79 -28.09 1.39
C ILE A 455 -14.05 -28.00 0.55
N TYR A 456 -15.16 -27.58 1.13
CA TYR A 456 -16.40 -27.37 0.40
C TYR A 456 -17.23 -26.23 0.99
N VAL A 457 -18.04 -25.62 0.14
CA VAL A 457 -19.14 -24.77 0.56
C VAL A 457 -20.45 -25.48 0.23
N GLU A 458 -21.39 -25.46 1.16
CA GLU A 458 -22.74 -25.96 0.92
C GLU A 458 -23.77 -24.89 1.29
N LEU A 459 -24.74 -24.68 0.40
CA LEU A 459 -25.86 -23.77 0.60
C LEU A 459 -27.14 -24.59 0.73
N ALA A 460 -27.99 -24.24 1.70
CA ALA A 460 -29.29 -24.86 1.89
C ALA A 460 -30.41 -23.83 1.82
N ASP A 461 -31.46 -24.13 1.06
CA ASP A 461 -32.75 -23.45 1.16
C ASP A 461 -33.68 -24.21 2.13
N ALA A 462 -34.97 -23.87 2.16
CA ALA A 462 -35.95 -24.53 3.04
C ALA A 462 -36.17 -26.04 2.75
N SER A 463 -35.71 -26.55 1.61
CA SER A 463 -36.05 -27.85 1.05
C SER A 463 -34.88 -28.65 0.46
N LYS A 464 -33.81 -27.99 0.04
CA LYS A 464 -32.71 -28.57 -0.73
C LYS A 464 -31.36 -28.03 -0.28
N THR A 465 -30.32 -28.79 -0.60
CA THR A 465 -28.92 -28.39 -0.43
C THR A 465 -28.17 -28.50 -1.76
N ALA A 466 -27.18 -27.65 -1.95
CA ALA A 466 -26.23 -27.72 -3.06
C ALA A 466 -24.82 -27.52 -2.52
N ARG A 467 -23.88 -28.37 -2.95
CA ARG A 467 -22.50 -28.38 -2.47
C ARG A 467 -21.52 -28.18 -3.61
N VAL A 468 -20.51 -27.36 -3.36
CA VAL A 468 -19.35 -27.16 -4.23
C VAL A 468 -18.09 -27.56 -3.47
N THR A 469 -17.38 -28.58 -3.98
CA THR A 469 -16.13 -29.09 -3.41
C THR A 469 -14.91 -28.54 -4.16
N ILE A 470 -13.83 -28.31 -3.42
CA ILE A 470 -12.54 -27.80 -3.88
C ILE A 470 -11.45 -28.75 -3.35
N ASP A 471 -10.71 -29.36 -4.27
CA ASP A 471 -9.64 -30.33 -4.01
C ASP A 471 -8.32 -29.96 -4.71
N ASP A 472 -8.22 -28.73 -5.23
CA ASP A 472 -7.01 -28.21 -5.87
C ASP A 472 -5.87 -28.09 -4.85
N PRO A 473 -4.77 -28.85 -4.99
CA PRO A 473 -3.62 -28.80 -4.08
C PRO A 473 -3.04 -27.40 -3.90
N ALA A 474 -3.08 -26.53 -4.92
CA ALA A 474 -2.58 -25.15 -4.82
C ALA A 474 -3.42 -24.29 -3.86
N ILE A 475 -4.67 -24.70 -3.60
CA ILE A 475 -5.57 -24.04 -2.65
C ILE A 475 -5.51 -24.75 -1.30
N ILE A 476 -5.76 -26.06 -1.26
CA ILE A 476 -5.95 -26.80 0.00
C ILE A 476 -4.65 -27.03 0.77
N HIS A 477 -3.50 -26.95 0.11
CA HIS A 477 -2.18 -26.98 0.75
C HIS A 477 -1.58 -25.59 0.94
N ASN A 478 -2.31 -24.51 0.60
CA ASN A 478 -1.81 -23.17 0.80
C ASN A 478 -1.69 -22.90 2.30
N ARG A 479 -0.45 -22.76 2.80
CA ARG A 479 -0.17 -22.40 4.20
C ARG A 479 -0.20 -20.88 4.41
N ALA A 480 -0.52 -20.13 3.36
CA ALA A 480 -0.82 -18.71 3.39
C ALA A 480 -2.27 -18.43 3.00
N TRP A 481 -2.68 -17.19 3.23
CA TRP A 481 -4.03 -16.75 2.89
C TRP A 481 -4.17 -16.56 1.38
N GLY A 482 -5.09 -17.32 0.78
CA GLY A 482 -5.52 -17.18 -0.60
C GLY A 482 -7.03 -17.00 -0.69
N LEU A 483 -7.49 -16.15 -1.62
CA LEU A 483 -8.91 -16.02 -1.92
C LEU A 483 -9.39 -17.26 -2.67
N VAL A 484 -10.31 -17.99 -2.06
CA VAL A 484 -11.11 -19.02 -2.72
C VAL A 484 -12.37 -18.37 -3.25
N ASP A 485 -12.62 -18.48 -4.55
CA ASP A 485 -13.75 -17.82 -5.18
C ASP A 485 -14.63 -18.78 -5.99
N LEU A 486 -15.93 -18.72 -5.72
CA LEU A 486 -16.93 -19.65 -6.20
C LEU A 486 -18.02 -18.91 -6.96
N ASP A 487 -18.19 -19.28 -8.22
CA ASP A 487 -19.36 -18.90 -9.01
C ASP A 487 -20.63 -19.51 -8.37
N LEU A 488 -21.59 -18.64 -8.02
CA LEU A 488 -22.85 -19.06 -7.41
C LEU A 488 -23.70 -19.93 -8.34
N ALA A 489 -23.52 -19.85 -9.66
CA ALA A 489 -24.21 -20.71 -10.62
C ALA A 489 -23.87 -22.19 -10.46
N ARG A 490 -22.75 -22.53 -9.79
CA ARG A 490 -22.39 -23.91 -9.45
C ARG A 490 -23.31 -24.55 -8.41
N PHE A 491 -24.03 -23.76 -7.62
CA PHE A 491 -24.98 -24.24 -6.61
C PHE A 491 -26.34 -24.53 -7.25
N THR A 492 -26.40 -25.55 -8.11
CA THR A 492 -27.62 -25.88 -8.86
C THR A 492 -28.71 -26.47 -7.97
N GLY A 493 -29.95 -26.04 -8.15
CA GLY A 493 -31.14 -26.69 -7.58
C GLY A 493 -31.65 -26.06 -6.29
N VAL A 494 -30.87 -25.21 -5.62
CA VAL A 494 -31.28 -24.40 -4.47
C VAL A 494 -31.82 -23.03 -4.91
N ASP A 495 -32.72 -22.45 -4.12
CA ASP A 495 -33.19 -21.07 -4.30
C ASP A 495 -32.22 -20.08 -3.64
N LEU A 496 -31.35 -19.48 -4.46
CA LEU A 496 -30.36 -18.50 -4.00
C LEU A 496 -30.98 -17.23 -3.36
N GLY A 497 -32.27 -16.94 -3.62
CA GLY A 497 -32.96 -15.81 -3.00
C GLY A 497 -33.45 -16.09 -1.58
N HIS A 498 -33.45 -17.35 -1.15
CA HIS A 498 -34.03 -17.79 0.13
C HIS A 498 -33.17 -18.83 0.84
N ILE A 499 -31.87 -18.56 0.93
CA ILE A 499 -30.92 -19.43 1.64
C ILE A 499 -31.17 -19.36 3.14
N LYS A 500 -31.18 -20.52 3.78
CA LYS A 500 -31.38 -20.72 5.22
C LYS A 500 -30.09 -21.05 5.96
N SER A 501 -29.13 -21.66 5.27
CA SER A 501 -27.80 -21.88 5.84
C SER A 501 -26.69 -21.91 4.79
N LEU A 502 -25.50 -21.51 5.24
CA LEU A 502 -24.24 -21.64 4.53
C LEU A 502 -23.28 -22.47 5.38
N THR A 503 -22.65 -23.47 4.78
CA THR A 503 -21.73 -24.38 5.45
C THR A 503 -20.33 -24.22 4.87
N LEU A 504 -19.33 -24.00 5.72
CA LEU A 504 -17.91 -24.14 5.39
C LEU A 504 -17.44 -25.51 5.90
N GLY A 505 -17.10 -26.40 4.98
CA GLY A 505 -16.83 -27.79 5.28
C GLY A 505 -15.46 -28.26 4.82
N VAL A 506 -14.96 -29.30 5.48
CA VAL A 506 -13.62 -29.83 5.28
C VAL A 506 -13.65 -31.36 5.37
N THR A 507 -12.93 -32.01 4.47
CA THR A 507 -12.84 -33.48 4.40
C THR A 507 -11.40 -33.93 4.61
N LEU A 508 -11.19 -34.92 5.46
CA LEU A 508 -9.89 -35.58 5.67
C LEU A 508 -9.73 -36.77 4.73
N ALA A 509 -8.50 -37.00 4.29
CA ALA A 509 -8.14 -38.20 3.55
C ALA A 509 -8.51 -39.46 4.35
N LYS A 510 -9.04 -40.47 3.64
CA LYS A 510 -9.43 -41.74 4.24
C LYS A 510 -8.26 -42.38 5.00
N GLY A 511 -8.48 -42.68 6.28
CA GLY A 511 -7.47 -43.29 7.14
C GLY A 511 -6.48 -42.29 7.74
N SER A 512 -6.76 -40.99 7.67
CA SER A 512 -5.99 -39.96 8.39
C SER A 512 -5.93 -40.29 9.88
N THR A 513 -4.75 -40.09 10.47
CA THR A 513 -4.48 -40.28 11.90
C THR A 513 -3.97 -39.00 12.57
N GLN A 514 -3.73 -37.95 11.79
CA GLN A 514 -3.19 -36.67 12.24
C GLN A 514 -4.31 -35.64 12.36
N MET A 515 -4.30 -34.88 13.46
CA MET A 515 -5.12 -33.68 13.56
C MET A 515 -4.70 -32.67 12.49
N VAL A 516 -5.69 -32.03 11.86
CA VAL A 516 -5.46 -31.00 10.84
C VAL A 516 -6.24 -29.77 11.22
N THR A 517 -5.59 -28.60 11.12
CA THR A 517 -6.22 -27.30 11.33
C THR A 517 -6.23 -26.54 10.00
N VAL A 518 -7.38 -25.96 9.67
CA VAL A 518 -7.53 -25.00 8.56
C VAL A 518 -8.18 -23.73 9.06
N TYR A 519 -8.03 -22.65 8.32
CA TYR A 519 -8.53 -21.33 8.69
C TYR A 519 -9.40 -20.76 7.58
N PHE A 520 -10.50 -20.15 7.99
CA PHE A 520 -11.40 -19.39 7.12
C PHE A 520 -11.45 -17.95 7.61
N ASP A 521 -11.45 -17.00 6.68
CA ASP A 521 -11.54 -15.58 6.99
C ASP A 521 -12.28 -14.82 5.89
N ARG A 522 -12.79 -13.63 6.22
CA ARG A 522 -13.43 -12.64 5.33
C ARG A 522 -14.35 -13.27 4.26
N LEU A 523 -15.39 -13.96 4.69
CA LEU A 523 -16.43 -14.54 3.84
C LEU A 523 -17.29 -13.42 3.24
N ARG A 524 -17.28 -13.33 1.91
CA ARG A 524 -17.79 -12.19 1.14
C ARG A 524 -18.57 -12.62 -0.10
N LEU A 525 -19.45 -11.73 -0.54
CA LEU A 525 -20.16 -11.82 -1.82
C LEU A 525 -19.62 -10.77 -2.78
N PHE A 526 -19.51 -11.16 -4.04
CA PHE A 526 -18.97 -10.34 -5.11
C PHE A 526 -19.97 -10.20 -6.26
N PRO A 527 -20.05 -9.03 -6.92
CA PRO A 527 -20.67 -8.94 -8.22
C PRO A 527 -19.81 -9.64 -9.27
N GLN A 528 -20.32 -9.68 -10.51
CA GLN A 528 -19.45 -9.91 -11.66
C GLN A 528 -18.40 -8.80 -11.73
N ARG A 529 -17.13 -9.16 -11.87
CA ARG A 529 -15.99 -8.25 -11.76
C ARG A 529 -14.85 -8.66 -12.69
N CYS A 530 -13.88 -7.78 -12.87
CA CYS A 530 -12.67 -8.14 -13.57
C CYS A 530 -11.79 -9.04 -12.69
N VAL A 531 -11.36 -10.18 -13.23
CA VAL A 531 -10.37 -11.09 -12.62
C VAL A 531 -9.31 -11.35 -13.70
N PRO A 532 -8.17 -10.65 -13.68
CA PRO A 532 -7.16 -10.67 -14.73
C PRO A 532 -6.68 -12.08 -15.11
N GLU A 533 -6.72 -13.02 -14.18
CA GLU A 533 -6.31 -14.41 -14.40
C GLU A 533 -7.37 -15.23 -15.17
N ARG A 534 -8.55 -14.68 -15.46
CA ARG A 534 -9.72 -15.36 -16.04
C ARG A 534 -10.33 -14.60 -17.23
N THR A 535 -9.52 -13.80 -17.93
CA THR A 535 -9.96 -12.95 -19.04
C THR A 535 -9.88 -13.66 -20.39
N LEU A 536 -10.24 -12.94 -21.47
CA LEU A 536 -10.18 -13.46 -22.83
C LEU A 536 -8.73 -13.56 -23.30
N ALA A 537 -8.43 -14.57 -24.12
CA ALA A 537 -7.19 -14.58 -24.88
C ALA A 537 -7.10 -13.30 -25.73
N GLY A 538 -5.97 -12.59 -25.62
CA GLY A 538 -5.76 -11.29 -26.26
C GLY A 538 -6.01 -10.07 -25.37
N ASP A 539 -6.52 -10.24 -24.14
CA ASP A 539 -6.42 -9.22 -23.09
C ASP A 539 -5.02 -9.33 -22.47
N LEU A 540 -4.12 -8.47 -22.91
CA LEU A 540 -2.69 -8.49 -22.59
C LEU A 540 -2.35 -7.58 -21.41
N ASN A 541 -3.22 -6.61 -21.10
CA ASN A 541 -3.05 -5.67 -19.98
C ASN A 541 -3.80 -6.11 -18.71
N GLY A 542 -4.70 -7.10 -18.81
CA GLY A 542 -5.47 -7.66 -17.71
C GLY A 542 -6.66 -6.80 -17.25
N ASP A 543 -7.14 -5.87 -18.07
CA ASP A 543 -8.27 -5.00 -17.73
C ASP A 543 -9.66 -5.61 -18.02
N CYS A 544 -9.66 -6.87 -18.47
CA CYS A 544 -10.83 -7.67 -18.84
C CYS A 544 -11.52 -7.25 -20.14
N THR A 545 -10.96 -6.32 -20.89
CA THR A 545 -11.42 -5.89 -22.21
C THR A 545 -10.31 -6.12 -23.22
N VAL A 546 -10.65 -6.66 -24.40
CA VAL A 546 -9.70 -6.73 -25.51
C VAL A 546 -9.90 -5.50 -26.38
N ASP A 547 -8.95 -4.57 -26.39
CA ASP A 547 -9.08 -3.32 -27.14
C ASP A 547 -7.78 -2.85 -27.85
N ALA A 548 -7.70 -1.56 -28.15
CA ALA A 548 -6.58 -0.97 -28.87
C ALA A 548 -5.28 -0.98 -28.04
N ASP A 549 -5.38 -0.97 -26.71
CA ASP A 549 -4.23 -0.99 -25.81
C ASP A 549 -3.58 -2.38 -25.83
N ASP A 550 -4.35 -3.46 -25.93
CA ASP A 550 -3.82 -4.81 -26.13
C ASP A 550 -3.15 -4.98 -27.49
N LEU A 551 -3.74 -4.41 -28.54
CA LEU A 551 -3.09 -4.39 -29.86
C LEU A 551 -1.77 -3.62 -29.81
N ALA A 552 -1.67 -2.52 -29.07
CA ALA A 552 -0.40 -1.82 -28.91
C ALA A 552 0.65 -2.74 -28.26
N LEU A 553 0.30 -3.44 -27.18
CA LEU A 553 1.17 -4.42 -26.51
C LEU A 553 1.62 -5.56 -27.44
N LEU A 554 0.70 -6.11 -28.24
CA LEU A 554 1.03 -7.14 -29.23
C LEU A 554 1.99 -6.60 -30.29
N THR A 555 1.73 -5.40 -30.81
CA THR A 555 2.53 -4.79 -31.88
C THR A 555 3.95 -4.44 -31.42
N GLU A 556 4.12 -4.00 -30.17
CA GLU A 556 5.43 -3.76 -29.57
C GLU A 556 6.31 -5.02 -29.50
N ARG A 557 5.67 -6.19 -29.47
CA ARG A 557 6.32 -7.50 -29.37
C ARG A 557 6.33 -8.25 -30.69
N TRP A 558 5.88 -7.63 -31.78
CA TRP A 558 5.78 -8.24 -33.11
C TRP A 558 7.11 -8.82 -33.59
N LEU A 559 7.08 -10.05 -34.12
CA LEU A 559 8.25 -10.83 -34.57
C LEU A 559 9.26 -11.18 -33.47
N GLN A 560 8.92 -10.99 -32.18
CA GLN A 560 9.68 -11.64 -31.12
C GLN A 560 9.53 -13.14 -31.28
N GLY A 561 10.65 -13.85 -31.37
CA GLY A 561 10.64 -15.29 -31.63
C GLY A 561 11.69 -16.01 -30.83
N THR A 562 11.62 -17.33 -30.90
CA THR A 562 12.53 -18.22 -30.17
C THR A 562 13.99 -17.99 -30.60
N VAL A 563 14.87 -17.76 -29.63
CA VAL A 563 16.30 -17.53 -29.85
C VAL A 563 17.11 -18.68 -29.25
N GLN A 564 18.06 -19.20 -30.03
CA GLN A 564 19.03 -20.17 -29.53
C GLN A 564 20.07 -19.49 -28.64
N VAL A 565 20.21 -19.98 -27.41
CA VAL A 565 21.22 -19.54 -26.45
C VAL A 565 22.22 -20.66 -26.23
N VAL A 566 23.49 -20.41 -26.49
CA VAL A 566 24.60 -21.34 -26.23
C VAL A 566 25.39 -20.85 -25.02
N ALA A 567 25.68 -21.74 -24.08
CA ALA A 567 26.32 -21.39 -22.82
C ALA A 567 27.74 -20.87 -23.01
N THR A 568 28.10 -19.80 -22.31
CA THR A 568 29.45 -19.21 -22.29
C THR A 568 29.80 -18.78 -20.88
N ALA A 569 31.06 -18.92 -20.45
CA ALA A 569 31.46 -18.46 -19.11
C ALA A 569 31.15 -16.95 -18.89
N PRO A 570 30.86 -16.53 -17.64
CA PRO A 570 30.60 -15.13 -17.32
C PRO A 570 31.76 -14.21 -17.76
N PRO A 571 31.46 -13.02 -18.32
CA PRO A 571 32.48 -12.07 -18.79
C PRO A 571 33.22 -11.34 -17.66
N SER A 572 32.74 -11.42 -16.42
CA SER A 572 33.32 -10.75 -15.25
C SER A 572 33.28 -11.67 -14.05
N SER A 573 34.19 -11.45 -13.10
CA SER A 573 34.16 -12.11 -11.80
C SER A 573 33.01 -11.57 -10.93
N PRO A 574 32.45 -12.37 -10.02
CA PRO A 574 31.48 -11.88 -9.06
C PRO A 574 32.13 -10.93 -8.04
N VAL A 575 31.32 -10.03 -7.47
CA VAL A 575 31.69 -9.20 -6.31
C VAL A 575 31.79 -10.04 -5.05
N THR A 576 30.88 -11.02 -4.90
CA THR A 576 30.92 -12.04 -3.85
C THR A 576 30.49 -13.40 -4.40
N TRP A 577 31.11 -14.45 -3.87
CA TRP A 577 30.77 -15.84 -4.15
C TRP A 577 30.90 -16.66 -2.87
N HIS A 578 29.74 -17.06 -2.34
CA HIS A 578 29.62 -18.02 -1.25
C HIS A 578 29.33 -19.38 -1.87
N LYS A 579 30.29 -20.29 -1.77
CA LYS A 579 30.15 -21.63 -2.35
C LYS A 579 29.25 -22.47 -1.47
N PHE A 580 29.56 -22.53 -0.17
CA PHE A 580 28.91 -23.43 0.78
C PHE A 580 29.30 -24.90 0.61
N ASP A 581 30.48 -25.19 0.04
CA ASP A 581 30.98 -26.55 -0.20
C ASP A 581 31.62 -27.17 1.05
N THR A 582 32.15 -26.37 1.98
CA THR A 582 32.83 -26.85 3.19
C THR A 582 32.60 -25.97 4.42
N LEU A 583 32.66 -26.59 5.62
CA LEU A 583 32.58 -25.88 6.90
C LEU A 583 33.99 -25.48 7.39
N ASN A 584 34.22 -24.18 7.59
CA ASN A 584 35.48 -23.63 8.07
C ASN A 584 35.50 -23.50 9.61
N ALA A 585 36.32 -24.34 10.24
CA ALA A 585 36.47 -24.38 11.70
C ALA A 585 37.15 -23.14 12.32
N TRP A 586 37.84 -22.30 11.53
CA TRP A 586 38.59 -21.14 12.03
C TRP A 586 37.77 -19.86 12.07
N THR A 587 36.73 -19.78 11.25
CA THR A 587 35.84 -18.61 11.14
C THR A 587 34.44 -18.88 11.69
N LEU A 588 34.10 -20.12 12.07
CA LEU A 588 32.71 -20.49 12.43
C LEU A 588 31.71 -20.22 11.28
N GLY A 589 32.13 -20.42 10.03
CA GLY A 589 31.33 -20.17 8.82
C GLY A 589 31.66 -21.12 7.67
N TYR A 590 31.05 -20.89 6.50
CA TYR A 590 31.24 -21.69 5.29
C TYR A 590 32.44 -21.21 4.45
N ASP A 591 32.82 -21.92 3.40
CA ASP A 591 33.92 -21.53 2.53
C ASP A 591 33.58 -20.37 1.59
N ASP A 592 34.22 -19.23 1.87
CA ASP A 592 34.12 -18.02 1.07
C ASP A 592 35.45 -17.79 0.33
N GLU A 593 35.41 -17.62 -0.99
CA GLU A 593 36.61 -17.27 -1.78
C GLU A 593 37.01 -15.78 -1.65
N MET A 594 36.16 -14.94 -1.03
CA MET A 594 36.33 -13.47 -1.05
C MET A 594 36.45 -12.76 0.33
N ALA A 595 36.78 -13.51 1.39
CA ALA A 595 37.40 -13.01 2.64
C ALA A 595 36.69 -11.92 3.48
N LEU A 596 35.40 -11.67 3.29
CA LEU A 596 34.64 -10.71 4.11
C LEU A 596 33.64 -11.45 5.01
N ALA A 597 34.06 -11.64 6.27
CA ALA A 597 33.35 -12.11 7.46
C ALA A 597 32.29 -13.23 7.30
N PRO A 598 32.44 -14.35 8.03
CA PRO A 598 31.47 -15.45 8.00
C PRO A 598 30.12 -14.94 8.48
N ALA A 599 29.06 -15.32 7.77
CA ALA A 599 27.73 -15.22 8.32
C ALA A 599 27.69 -16.01 9.63
N ILE A 600 27.48 -15.32 10.76
CA ILE A 600 27.32 -16.02 12.05
C ILE A 600 26.04 -16.84 11.91
N PRO A 601 26.11 -18.19 11.89
CA PRO A 601 24.90 -18.97 11.75
C PRO A 601 24.01 -18.72 12.97
N ALA A 602 22.78 -18.27 12.72
CA ALA A 602 21.75 -18.26 13.73
C ALA A 602 21.38 -19.71 14.11
N LEU A 603 20.76 -19.90 15.28
CA LEU A 603 20.29 -21.23 15.73
C LEU A 603 19.41 -21.90 14.67
N GLY A 604 19.83 -23.06 14.14
CA GLY A 604 19.04 -23.88 13.21
C GLY A 604 19.57 -23.95 11.77
N VAL A 605 20.67 -23.28 11.44
CA VAL A 605 21.39 -23.51 10.16
C VAL A 605 22.33 -24.71 10.32
N THR A 606 22.30 -25.65 9.37
CA THR A 606 23.17 -26.83 9.33
C THR A 606 23.84 -26.98 7.96
N PHE A 607 24.71 -27.98 7.83
CA PHE A 607 25.52 -28.22 6.63
C PHE A 607 25.32 -29.65 6.15
N ASP A 608 25.09 -29.82 4.85
CA ASP A 608 25.03 -31.13 4.18
C ASP A 608 26.25 -31.28 3.26
N PRO A 609 27.27 -32.09 3.61
CA PRO A 609 28.55 -32.17 2.91
C PRO A 609 28.50 -32.80 1.51
N THR A 610 27.37 -33.40 1.14
CA THR A 610 27.17 -34.05 -0.17
C THR A 610 25.82 -33.66 -0.78
N GLY A 611 25.21 -32.62 -0.23
CA GLY A 611 23.83 -32.22 -0.51
C GLY A 611 23.65 -31.25 -1.66
N GLY A 612 24.76 -30.70 -2.19
CA GLY A 612 24.80 -29.69 -3.24
C GLY A 612 24.37 -30.20 -4.62
N PRO A 613 24.11 -29.30 -5.58
CA PRO A 613 23.60 -29.62 -6.91
C PRO A 613 24.61 -30.41 -7.77
N ASP A 614 25.92 -30.27 -7.50
CA ASP A 614 27.00 -31.00 -8.16
C ASP A 614 27.56 -32.17 -7.30
N GLY A 615 26.95 -32.44 -6.15
CA GLY A 615 27.39 -33.41 -5.16
C GLY A 615 28.40 -32.88 -4.15
N SER A 616 28.69 -31.57 -4.15
CA SER A 616 29.43 -30.87 -3.10
C SER A 616 28.58 -30.62 -1.84
N GLY A 617 29.06 -29.74 -0.95
CA GLY A 617 28.33 -29.34 0.24
C GLY A 617 27.30 -28.25 -0.04
N ALA A 618 26.24 -28.19 0.78
CA ALA A 618 25.26 -27.10 0.75
C ALA A 618 24.86 -26.66 2.15
N VAL A 619 24.42 -25.40 2.30
CA VAL A 619 23.83 -24.92 3.56
C VAL A 619 22.36 -25.30 3.66
N VAL A 620 21.92 -25.69 4.86
CA VAL A 620 20.57 -26.19 5.15
C VAL A 620 19.87 -25.30 6.18
N PHE A 621 18.63 -24.91 5.88
CA PHE A 621 17.76 -24.09 6.70
C PHE A 621 16.53 -24.93 7.13
N ALA A 622 16.49 -25.37 8.39
CA ALA A 622 15.49 -26.35 8.86
C ALA A 622 14.92 -26.03 10.26
N GLY A 623 14.86 -24.76 10.68
CA GLY A 623 14.40 -24.38 12.03
C GLY A 623 13.74 -23.01 12.12
N SER A 624 13.17 -22.70 13.29
CA SER A 624 12.39 -21.46 13.53
C SER A 624 13.22 -20.16 13.60
N ASN A 625 14.53 -20.24 13.38
CA ASN A 625 15.45 -19.10 13.34
C ASN A 625 16.68 -19.42 12.45
N SER A 626 16.50 -20.22 11.40
CA SER A 626 17.58 -20.62 10.49
C SER A 626 17.82 -19.57 9.41
N TYR A 627 18.85 -18.75 9.57
CA TYR A 627 19.34 -17.82 8.54
C TYR A 627 20.82 -17.45 8.75
N LEU A 628 21.40 -16.85 7.73
CA LEU A 628 22.77 -16.31 7.68
C LEU A 628 22.73 -14.79 7.51
N ASP A 629 23.40 -14.04 8.39
CA ASP A 629 23.57 -12.58 8.23
C ASP A 629 24.92 -12.27 7.58
N VAL A 630 24.89 -11.67 6.38
CA VAL A 630 26.04 -11.25 5.57
C VAL A 630 26.30 -9.76 5.79
N ASP A 631 27.54 -9.44 6.17
CA ASP A 631 27.96 -8.06 6.46
C ASP A 631 27.89 -7.16 5.21
N GLY A 632 27.47 -5.90 5.40
CA GLY A 632 27.37 -4.90 4.33
C GLY A 632 28.66 -4.66 3.56
N ALA A 633 29.83 -4.86 4.18
CA ALA A 633 31.12 -4.68 3.53
C ALA A 633 31.31 -5.60 2.31
N VAL A 634 30.68 -6.79 2.31
CA VAL A 634 30.68 -7.77 1.21
C VAL A 634 30.12 -7.16 -0.09
N PHE A 635 29.25 -6.15 0.05
CA PHE A 635 28.54 -5.53 -1.06
C PHE A 635 29.21 -4.27 -1.61
N THR A 636 30.43 -3.95 -1.13
CA THR A 636 31.21 -2.82 -1.62
C THR A 636 31.43 -2.93 -3.13
N GLY A 637 30.91 -1.98 -3.90
CA GLY A 637 31.04 -1.95 -5.36
C GLY A 637 29.87 -2.58 -6.14
N MET A 638 28.81 -3.07 -5.47
CA MET A 638 27.57 -3.49 -6.16
C MET A 638 26.64 -2.35 -6.52
N LYS A 639 26.80 -1.16 -5.91
CA LYS A 639 25.98 0.00 -6.23
C LYS A 639 26.15 0.37 -7.71
N GLY A 640 25.05 0.42 -8.43
CA GLY A 640 25.09 0.73 -9.85
C GLY A 640 23.80 0.40 -10.58
N PRO A 641 23.73 0.72 -11.87
CA PRO A 641 22.52 0.51 -12.66
C PRO A 641 22.34 -0.94 -13.12
N GLU A 642 23.29 -1.83 -12.82
CA GLU A 642 23.25 -3.22 -13.25
C GLU A 642 23.56 -4.16 -12.07
N LEU A 643 22.95 -5.35 -12.08
CA LEU A 643 23.13 -6.37 -11.06
C LEU A 643 22.77 -7.74 -11.63
N THR A 644 23.48 -8.78 -11.20
CA THR A 644 23.01 -10.17 -11.31
C THR A 644 23.23 -10.90 -9.99
N VAL A 645 22.18 -11.51 -9.44
CA VAL A 645 22.29 -12.49 -8.33
C VAL A 645 22.07 -13.88 -8.92
N SER A 646 22.92 -14.85 -8.61
CA SER A 646 22.83 -16.24 -9.09
C SER A 646 22.99 -17.18 -7.91
N LEU A 647 22.17 -18.22 -7.80
CA LEU A 647 22.22 -19.19 -6.71
C LEU A 647 21.47 -20.46 -7.08
N TRP A 648 21.78 -21.55 -6.37
CA TRP A 648 20.96 -22.76 -6.36
C TRP A 648 20.11 -22.82 -5.11
N VAL A 649 18.86 -23.28 -5.26
CA VAL A 649 17.91 -23.45 -4.16
C VAL A 649 17.25 -24.82 -4.24
N TYR A 650 17.02 -25.45 -3.09
CA TYR A 650 16.23 -26.67 -2.94
C TYR A 650 15.20 -26.45 -1.83
N GLY A 651 13.94 -26.25 -2.17
CA GLY A 651 12.87 -26.10 -1.18
C GLY A 651 12.45 -27.41 -0.54
N ASP A 652 12.07 -27.37 0.74
CA ASP A 652 11.52 -28.54 1.44
C ASP A 652 10.00 -28.67 1.21
N PRO A 653 9.53 -29.73 0.53
CA PRO A 653 8.12 -29.92 0.22
C PRO A 653 7.24 -30.21 1.44
N ALA A 654 7.83 -30.46 2.61
CA ALA A 654 7.07 -30.55 3.84
C ALA A 654 6.64 -29.17 4.35
N PHE A 655 7.32 -28.10 3.97
CA PHE A 655 7.13 -26.74 4.54
C PHE A 655 6.68 -25.71 3.52
N GLN A 656 7.06 -25.85 2.25
CA GLN A 656 6.74 -24.89 1.21
C GLN A 656 5.40 -25.25 0.49
N PRO A 657 4.63 -24.28 -0.03
CA PRO A 657 4.81 -22.84 0.19
C PRO A 657 4.39 -22.50 1.62
N PHE A 658 5.21 -21.75 2.37
CA PHE A 658 4.80 -21.33 3.70
C PHE A 658 3.95 -20.06 3.61
N ALA A 659 4.54 -18.96 3.14
CA ALA A 659 3.82 -17.72 2.85
C ALA A 659 4.67 -16.70 2.11
N ASN A 660 5.90 -16.46 2.54
CA ASN A 660 6.81 -15.56 1.82
C ASN A 660 8.22 -16.10 2.08
N ASP A 661 8.52 -17.24 1.47
CA ASP A 661 9.73 -17.99 1.65
C ASP A 661 10.93 -17.18 1.13
N ALA A 662 11.51 -16.39 2.03
CA ALA A 662 12.55 -15.44 1.70
C ALA A 662 13.90 -16.15 1.60
N VAL A 663 14.30 -16.48 0.37
CA VAL A 663 15.61 -17.09 0.07
C VAL A 663 16.73 -16.13 0.49
N PHE A 664 16.57 -14.84 0.21
CA PHE A 664 17.41 -13.79 0.79
C PHE A 664 16.66 -12.46 0.86
N HIS A 665 17.13 -11.57 1.73
CA HIS A 665 16.64 -10.20 1.88
C HIS A 665 17.79 -9.27 2.24
N ALA A 666 18.02 -8.24 1.43
CA ALA A 666 19.05 -7.23 1.64
C ALA A 666 18.47 -5.89 2.09
N THR A 667 19.17 -5.24 3.01
CA THR A 667 18.85 -3.90 3.52
C THR A 667 19.97 -2.92 3.17
N GLY A 668 19.62 -1.67 2.88
CA GLY A 668 20.52 -0.57 2.49
C GLY A 668 20.37 0.67 3.37
N ALA A 669 21.14 1.72 3.06
CA ALA A 669 21.16 3.00 3.81
C ALA A 669 19.80 3.75 3.85
N GLY A 670 18.76 3.25 3.15
CA GLY A 670 17.38 3.75 3.16
C GLY A 670 16.31 2.70 3.49
N GLY A 671 16.69 1.51 4.01
CA GLY A 671 15.75 0.43 4.32
C GLY A 671 15.93 -0.81 3.45
N PHE A 672 14.93 -1.15 2.64
CA PHE A 672 14.95 -2.30 1.73
C PHE A 672 15.87 -2.07 0.52
N SER A 673 16.51 -3.13 0.00
CA SER A 673 17.34 -3.07 -1.22
C SER A 673 16.94 -4.12 -2.26
N MET A 674 16.78 -5.38 -1.86
CA MET A 674 16.36 -6.46 -2.74
C MET A 674 15.95 -7.70 -1.95
N GLN A 675 15.11 -8.56 -2.52
CA GLN A 675 14.80 -9.89 -1.99
C GLN A 675 14.35 -10.85 -3.09
N LEU A 676 14.55 -12.13 -2.85
CA LEU A 676 13.91 -13.22 -3.59
C LEU A 676 12.93 -13.93 -2.66
N LEU A 677 11.65 -13.99 -3.03
CA LEU A 677 10.69 -14.90 -2.41
C LEU A 677 10.43 -16.07 -3.37
N CYS A 678 10.64 -17.28 -2.87
CA CYS A 678 10.60 -18.51 -3.65
C CYS A 678 10.07 -19.65 -2.76
N PRO A 679 8.75 -19.86 -2.70
CA PRO A 679 7.69 -19.04 -3.31
C PRO A 679 7.11 -17.94 -2.39
N ASP A 680 6.24 -17.09 -2.96
CA ASP A 680 5.33 -16.21 -2.22
C ASP A 680 4.04 -16.93 -1.79
N SER A 681 3.09 -16.21 -1.20
CA SER A 681 1.87 -16.76 -0.60
C SER A 681 0.89 -17.29 -1.63
N GLN A 682 1.15 -17.00 -2.91
CA GLN A 682 0.36 -17.43 -4.04
C GLN A 682 1.12 -18.51 -4.85
N GLY A 683 2.22 -19.06 -4.32
CA GLY A 683 3.03 -20.07 -5.01
C GLY A 683 3.92 -19.52 -6.13
N ARG A 684 4.06 -18.20 -6.24
CA ARG A 684 4.81 -17.53 -7.31
C ARG A 684 6.25 -17.24 -6.88
N VAL A 685 7.15 -17.03 -7.83
CA VAL A 685 8.52 -16.57 -7.54
C VAL A 685 8.63 -15.09 -7.84
N LEU A 686 9.10 -14.28 -6.89
CA LEU A 686 9.24 -12.84 -7.10
C LEU A 686 10.62 -12.33 -6.73
N PHE A 687 11.06 -11.34 -7.49
CA PHE A 687 12.27 -10.58 -7.23
C PHE A 687 11.91 -9.11 -7.11
N ASP A 688 12.14 -8.56 -5.91
CA ASP A 688 12.01 -7.13 -5.62
C ASP A 688 13.39 -6.50 -5.55
N HIS A 689 13.53 -5.28 -6.07
CA HIS A 689 14.79 -4.54 -6.12
C HIS A 689 14.54 -3.02 -6.05
N GLY A 690 15.46 -2.29 -5.41
CA GLY A 690 15.43 -0.84 -5.29
C GLY A 690 14.99 -0.37 -3.91
N VAL A 691 14.47 0.86 -3.85
CA VAL A 691 13.94 1.47 -2.62
C VAL A 691 12.43 1.65 -2.75
N PRO A 692 11.62 1.47 -1.70
CA PRO A 692 10.17 1.60 -1.80
C PRO A 692 9.71 2.97 -2.37
N PRO A 693 8.79 3.01 -3.35
CA PRO A 693 8.16 1.87 -4.03
C PRO A 693 9.16 1.10 -4.91
N VAL A 694 9.24 -0.23 -4.76
CA VAL A 694 10.30 -1.07 -5.37
C VAL A 694 9.96 -1.48 -6.80
N ASP A 695 10.98 -1.83 -7.58
CA ASP A 695 10.81 -2.51 -8.86
C ASP A 695 10.62 -4.01 -8.61
N ARG A 696 9.55 -4.60 -9.15
CA ARG A 696 9.15 -5.99 -8.92
C ARG A 696 8.98 -6.73 -10.24
N VAL A 697 9.52 -7.94 -10.31
CA VAL A 697 9.21 -8.92 -11.35
C VAL A 697 8.66 -10.19 -10.68
N VAL A 698 7.62 -10.78 -11.26
CA VAL A 698 6.93 -11.96 -10.73
C VAL A 698 6.82 -13.02 -11.81
N TRP A 699 7.25 -14.25 -11.50
CA TRP A 699 6.93 -15.44 -12.30
C TRP A 699 5.67 -16.08 -11.73
N SER A 700 4.53 -15.75 -12.34
CA SER A 700 3.20 -16.22 -11.90
C SER A 700 2.90 -17.67 -12.25
N GLY A 701 3.55 -18.21 -13.29
CA GLY A 701 3.34 -19.59 -13.77
C GLY A 701 4.21 -20.66 -13.08
N ALA A 702 4.90 -20.32 -12.00
CA ALA A 702 5.71 -21.28 -11.24
C ALA A 702 4.84 -22.37 -10.61
N THR A 703 5.34 -23.59 -10.60
CA THR A 703 4.72 -24.77 -9.98
C THR A 703 5.56 -25.25 -8.80
N PRO A 704 5.05 -26.12 -7.90
CA PRO A 704 5.84 -26.64 -6.78
C PRO A 704 7.20 -27.21 -7.19
N ALA A 705 7.28 -27.94 -8.31
CA ALA A 705 8.55 -28.49 -8.79
C ALA A 705 9.62 -27.41 -9.07
N ASP A 706 9.22 -26.17 -9.35
CA ASP A 706 10.15 -25.08 -9.66
C ASP A 706 10.83 -24.50 -8.41
N TRP A 707 10.33 -24.78 -7.22
CA TRP A 707 10.88 -24.24 -5.98
C TRP A 707 11.09 -25.26 -4.85
N GLU A 708 10.44 -26.43 -4.86
CA GLU A 708 10.61 -27.50 -3.87
C GLU A 708 10.96 -28.88 -4.47
N GLY A 709 11.52 -29.76 -3.64
CA GLY A 709 11.70 -31.18 -3.96
C GLY A 709 12.82 -31.51 -4.96
N GLN A 710 13.43 -30.49 -5.57
CA GLN A 710 14.59 -30.63 -6.45
C GLN A 710 15.47 -29.36 -6.42
N TRP A 711 16.70 -29.49 -6.92
CA TRP A 711 17.61 -28.36 -7.09
C TRP A 711 17.17 -27.49 -8.28
N ASN A 712 17.01 -26.20 -8.02
CA ASN A 712 16.61 -25.20 -8.99
C ASN A 712 17.65 -24.08 -8.99
N HIS A 713 18.20 -23.76 -10.16
CA HIS A 713 19.06 -22.59 -10.32
C HIS A 713 18.22 -21.36 -10.61
N TYR A 714 18.48 -20.29 -9.89
CA TYR A 714 17.88 -18.98 -10.14
C TYR A 714 18.96 -17.96 -10.48
N ALA A 715 18.68 -17.13 -11.49
CA ALA A 715 19.42 -15.91 -11.72
C ALA A 715 18.49 -14.71 -11.87
N LEU A 716 18.77 -13.66 -11.10
CA LEU A 716 17.97 -12.45 -10.99
C LEU A 716 18.77 -11.31 -11.60
N VAL A 717 18.28 -10.73 -12.69
CA VAL A 717 19.02 -9.73 -13.47
C VAL A 717 18.32 -8.39 -13.38
N LYS A 718 19.11 -7.34 -13.15
CA LYS A 718 18.67 -5.94 -13.19
C LYS A 718 19.49 -5.17 -14.20
N ASN A 719 18.82 -4.42 -15.06
CA ASN A 719 19.41 -3.40 -15.90
C ASN A 719 18.55 -2.12 -15.88
N ALA A 720 18.85 -1.24 -14.93
CA ALA A 720 18.17 0.02 -14.73
C ALA A 720 18.38 1.00 -15.89
N VAL A 721 19.45 0.86 -16.68
CA VAL A 721 19.66 1.69 -17.88
C VAL A 721 18.61 1.36 -18.95
N LYS A 722 18.29 0.08 -19.09
CA LYS A 722 17.28 -0.41 -20.04
C LYS A 722 15.87 -0.45 -19.46
N GLY A 723 15.72 -0.25 -18.14
CA GLY A 723 14.45 -0.42 -17.44
C GLY A 723 14.00 -1.88 -17.40
N ILE A 724 14.92 -2.84 -17.31
CA ILE A 724 14.60 -4.27 -17.36
C ILE A 724 14.96 -4.96 -16.04
N GLN A 725 14.06 -5.82 -15.56
CA GLN A 725 14.29 -6.74 -14.44
C GLN A 725 13.77 -8.13 -14.81
N GLN A 726 14.56 -9.18 -14.55
CA GLN A 726 14.28 -10.52 -15.08
C GLN A 726 14.55 -11.61 -14.04
N ILE A 727 13.80 -12.72 -14.15
CA ILE A 727 14.04 -13.99 -13.45
C ILE A 727 14.39 -15.05 -14.49
N TYR A 728 15.52 -15.71 -14.30
CA TYR A 728 15.90 -16.92 -15.01
C TYR A 728 15.82 -18.11 -14.06
N HIS A 729 15.24 -19.21 -14.53
CA HIS A 729 15.16 -20.49 -13.83
C HIS A 729 15.84 -21.55 -14.69
N ASN A 730 16.82 -22.27 -14.12
CA ASN A 730 17.62 -23.28 -14.80
C ASN A 730 18.20 -22.78 -16.15
N GLY A 731 18.61 -21.52 -16.19
CA GLY A 731 19.17 -20.86 -17.37
C GLY A 731 18.14 -20.32 -18.39
N ARG A 732 16.84 -20.58 -18.22
CA ARG A 732 15.76 -20.08 -19.08
C ARG A 732 15.14 -18.81 -18.48
N LEU A 733 14.93 -17.78 -19.29
CA LEU A 733 14.14 -16.61 -18.90
C LEU A 733 12.69 -17.06 -18.67
N VAL A 734 12.12 -16.76 -17.50
CA VAL A 734 10.75 -17.15 -17.11
C VAL A 734 9.87 -15.96 -16.73
N ALA A 735 10.45 -14.82 -16.37
CA ALA A 735 9.72 -13.58 -16.13
C ALA A 735 10.56 -12.35 -16.50
N GLU A 736 9.92 -11.33 -17.05
CA GLU A 736 10.51 -10.04 -17.39
C GLU A 736 9.55 -8.92 -17.00
N GLN A 737 10.09 -7.88 -16.37
CA GLN A 737 9.41 -6.61 -16.10
C GLN A 737 10.14 -5.50 -16.85
N THR A 738 9.38 -4.69 -17.58
CA THR A 738 9.84 -3.44 -18.21
C THR A 738 9.56 -2.23 -17.31
N GLU A 739 10.15 -1.09 -17.64
CA GLU A 739 10.08 0.15 -16.85
C GLU A 739 10.70 0.08 -15.45
N ALA A 740 11.57 -0.91 -15.23
CA ALA A 740 12.25 -1.15 -13.96
C ALA A 740 13.57 -0.33 -13.86
N PHE A 741 13.46 0.99 -13.72
CA PHE A 741 14.58 1.95 -13.83
C PHE A 741 15.38 2.20 -12.54
N GLN A 742 15.08 1.55 -11.43
CA GLN A 742 15.82 1.78 -10.18
C GLN A 742 17.21 1.15 -10.21
N SER A 743 18.23 1.96 -9.92
CA SER A 743 19.59 1.47 -9.71
C SER A 743 19.73 0.77 -8.36
N THR A 744 20.63 -0.21 -8.27
CA THR A 744 20.96 -0.88 -7.00
C THR A 744 21.48 0.14 -5.99
N PRO A 745 20.80 0.30 -4.83
CA PRO A 745 21.25 1.21 -3.79
C PRO A 745 22.47 0.64 -3.06
N GLU A 746 23.05 1.45 -2.17
CA GLU A 746 24.10 0.95 -1.27
C GLU A 746 23.49 -0.06 -0.28
N THR A 747 23.97 -1.31 -0.31
CA THR A 747 23.50 -2.40 0.56
C THR A 747 24.31 -2.43 1.85
N GLY A 748 23.65 -2.26 3.00
CA GLY A 748 24.22 -2.28 4.33
C GLY A 748 24.29 -3.67 4.98
N GLY A 749 23.70 -4.69 4.35
CA GLY A 749 23.78 -6.09 4.75
C GLY A 749 22.72 -6.94 4.05
N MET A 750 22.83 -8.26 4.17
CA MET A 750 21.87 -9.21 3.63
C MET A 750 21.65 -10.35 4.59
N ARG A 751 20.42 -10.86 4.63
CA ARG A 751 20.09 -12.12 5.25
C ARG A 751 19.82 -13.17 4.18
N ILE A 752 20.41 -14.36 4.30
CA ILE A 752 20.12 -15.52 3.46
C ILE A 752 19.34 -16.53 4.32
N GLY A 753 18.26 -17.07 3.78
CA GLY A 753 17.35 -18.01 4.47
C GLY A 753 16.21 -17.36 5.25
N ALA A 754 16.10 -16.03 5.27
CA ALA A 754 14.96 -15.33 5.87
C ALA A 754 14.87 -13.84 5.45
N SER A 755 13.73 -13.22 5.72
CA SER A 755 13.58 -11.76 5.64
C SER A 755 14.26 -11.01 6.80
N ASN A 756 14.37 -9.68 6.71
CA ASN A 756 14.89 -8.85 7.80
C ASN A 756 14.05 -8.93 9.11
N GLN A 757 12.80 -9.41 9.05
CA GLN A 757 11.94 -9.74 10.18
C GLN A 757 11.64 -11.25 10.18
N PRO A 758 12.52 -12.09 10.79
CA PRO A 758 12.43 -13.54 10.71
C PRO A 758 11.32 -14.04 11.63
N LYS A 759 10.09 -14.03 11.12
CA LYS A 759 8.94 -14.76 11.68
C LYS A 759 8.78 -16.06 10.90
N PRO A 760 8.12 -17.11 11.45
CA PRO A 760 7.94 -18.39 10.76
C PRO A 760 7.47 -18.26 9.31
N GLN A 761 6.60 -17.28 9.01
CA GLN A 761 6.05 -17.02 7.68
C GLN A 761 7.03 -16.40 6.66
N ARG A 762 8.26 -16.10 7.07
CA ARG A 762 9.28 -15.42 6.27
C ARG A 762 10.66 -16.09 6.37
N LEU A 763 10.69 -17.34 6.80
CA LEU A 763 11.87 -18.19 6.79
C LEU A 763 11.83 -19.04 5.54
N TYR A 764 12.97 -19.26 4.93
CA TYR A 764 13.12 -20.25 3.87
C TYR A 764 13.46 -21.60 4.50
N HIS A 765 12.74 -22.65 4.09
CA HIS A 765 12.97 -24.02 4.51
C HIS A 765 13.52 -24.82 3.34
N GLY A 766 14.78 -25.24 3.44
CA GLY A 766 15.44 -25.89 2.32
C GLY A 766 16.96 -25.78 2.35
N LYS A 767 17.58 -25.90 1.18
CA LYS A 767 19.02 -25.77 0.98
C LYS A 767 19.34 -24.65 -0.01
N ILE A 768 20.49 -24.02 0.16
CA ILE A 768 21.03 -23.01 -0.77
C ILE A 768 22.48 -23.36 -1.05
N ASP A 769 22.91 -23.10 -2.28
CA ASP A 769 24.26 -23.35 -2.74
C ASP A 769 24.70 -22.27 -3.75
N ASP A 770 26.01 -22.08 -3.88
CA ASP A 770 26.64 -21.37 -5.00
C ASP A 770 26.13 -19.93 -5.21
N PHE A 771 25.94 -19.20 -4.11
CA PHE A 771 25.38 -17.85 -4.07
C PHE A 771 26.41 -16.82 -4.57
N ARG A 772 26.11 -16.17 -5.70
CA ARG A 772 26.98 -15.23 -6.42
C ARG A 772 26.26 -13.92 -6.66
N ILE A 773 26.99 -12.80 -6.54
CA ILE A 773 26.51 -11.50 -7.01
C ILE A 773 27.52 -10.84 -7.94
N TYR A 774 27.03 -10.27 -9.05
CA TYR A 774 27.79 -9.51 -10.03
C TYR A 774 27.26 -8.08 -10.09
N ALA A 775 28.15 -7.09 -10.18
CA ALA A 775 27.79 -5.67 -10.37
C ALA A 775 27.43 -5.31 -11.83
N THR A 776 27.05 -6.31 -12.62
CA THR A 776 26.74 -6.21 -14.05
C THR A 776 25.55 -7.10 -14.39
N ALA A 777 24.80 -6.75 -15.43
CA ALA A 777 23.74 -7.59 -15.97
C ALA A 777 24.38 -8.66 -16.87
N LEU A 778 24.40 -9.91 -16.40
CA LEU A 778 25.01 -11.01 -17.16
C LEU A 778 24.13 -11.39 -18.37
N PRO A 779 24.73 -11.74 -19.52
CA PRO A 779 23.99 -12.17 -20.69
C PRO A 779 23.37 -13.56 -20.48
N PRO A 780 22.28 -13.91 -21.20
CA PRO A 780 21.61 -15.22 -21.08
C PRO A 780 22.55 -16.42 -21.23
N SER A 781 23.57 -16.33 -22.10
CA SER A 781 24.57 -17.38 -22.29
C SER A 781 25.40 -17.65 -21.02
N ALA A 782 25.70 -16.61 -20.24
CA ALA A 782 26.39 -16.74 -18.97
C ALA A 782 25.48 -17.34 -17.90
N LEU A 783 24.20 -16.93 -17.86
CA LEU A 783 23.24 -17.47 -16.91
C LEU A 783 23.00 -18.96 -17.14
N LEU A 784 22.87 -19.38 -18.41
CA LEU A 784 22.78 -20.78 -18.80
C LEU A 784 24.02 -21.58 -18.38
N HIS A 785 25.22 -21.00 -18.53
CA HIS A 785 26.45 -21.62 -18.07
C HIS A 785 26.45 -21.82 -16.55
N LEU A 786 26.02 -20.81 -15.77
CA LEU A 786 25.94 -20.92 -14.31
C LEU A 786 24.91 -21.95 -13.84
N ALA A 787 23.85 -22.18 -14.62
CA ALA A 787 22.86 -23.23 -14.39
C ALA A 787 23.34 -24.64 -14.78
N GLY A 788 24.59 -24.81 -15.25
CA GLY A 788 25.11 -26.09 -15.73
C GLY A 788 24.59 -26.51 -17.12
N GLY A 789 23.92 -25.61 -17.83
CA GLY A 789 23.39 -25.84 -19.17
C GLY A 789 24.44 -25.73 -20.27
N THR A 790 24.11 -26.23 -21.47
CA THR A 790 24.97 -26.19 -22.66
C THR A 790 24.35 -25.37 -23.78
N GLN A 791 23.07 -25.62 -24.08
CA GLN A 791 22.30 -24.89 -25.09
C GLN A 791 20.81 -25.01 -24.77
N ILE A 792 20.05 -23.94 -25.01
CA ILE A 792 18.58 -23.93 -24.95
C ILE A 792 17.99 -23.09 -26.09
N ASP A 793 16.76 -23.42 -26.51
CA ASP A 793 15.95 -22.58 -27.37
C ASP A 793 15.00 -21.77 -26.48
N GLN A 794 15.27 -20.47 -26.33
CA GLN A 794 14.54 -19.55 -25.45
C GLN A 794 13.36 -18.94 -26.22
N ALA A 795 12.14 -19.35 -25.88
CA ALA A 795 10.93 -18.68 -26.34
C ALA A 795 10.83 -17.27 -25.72
N PRO A 796 10.16 -16.32 -26.39
CA PRO A 796 9.90 -15.01 -25.79
C PRO A 796 9.08 -15.16 -24.51
N VAL A 797 9.37 -14.33 -23.50
CA VAL A 797 8.55 -14.24 -22.29
C VAL A 797 7.67 -13.01 -22.45
N THR A 798 6.50 -13.22 -23.01
CA THR A 798 5.56 -12.16 -23.33
C THR A 798 4.13 -12.68 -23.35
N PRO A 799 3.16 -11.93 -22.84
CA PRO A 799 1.74 -12.28 -23.02
C PRO A 799 1.29 -12.16 -24.48
N ALA A 800 2.08 -11.50 -25.34
CA ALA A 800 1.76 -11.31 -26.76
C ALA A 800 1.89 -12.57 -27.62
N ASP A 801 2.58 -13.62 -27.14
CA ASP A 801 2.58 -14.96 -27.74
C ASP A 801 1.36 -15.70 -27.19
N ILE A 802 0.19 -15.33 -27.71
CA ILE A 802 -1.13 -15.75 -27.22
C ILE A 802 -1.34 -17.25 -27.50
N ASN A 803 -0.80 -17.76 -28.60
CA ASN A 803 -0.95 -19.16 -29.01
C ASN A 803 0.12 -20.09 -28.38
N GLY A 804 1.20 -19.52 -27.83
CA GLY A 804 2.28 -20.23 -27.16
C GLY A 804 3.22 -21.00 -28.10
N ASP A 805 3.29 -20.64 -29.38
CA ASP A 805 4.14 -21.30 -30.38
C ASP A 805 5.60 -20.82 -30.37
N GLY A 806 5.89 -19.81 -29.56
CA GLY A 806 7.22 -19.25 -29.38
C GLY A 806 7.57 -18.16 -30.38
N ILE A 807 6.60 -17.64 -31.14
CA ILE A 807 6.75 -16.52 -32.08
C ILE A 807 5.52 -15.62 -32.02
N VAL A 808 5.72 -14.32 -31.76
CA VAL A 808 4.65 -13.32 -31.85
C VAL A 808 4.42 -12.94 -33.32
N ASP A 809 3.34 -13.44 -33.91
CA ASP A 809 3.03 -13.24 -35.32
C ASP A 809 1.53 -13.08 -35.65
N GLN A 810 1.18 -13.31 -36.92
CA GLN A 810 -0.19 -13.17 -37.40
C GLN A 810 -1.17 -14.12 -36.70
N ALA A 811 -0.73 -15.29 -36.24
CA ALA A 811 -1.57 -16.22 -35.51
C ALA A 811 -2.03 -15.66 -34.16
N ASP A 812 -1.19 -14.93 -33.45
CA ASP A 812 -1.57 -14.24 -32.21
C ASP A 812 -2.52 -13.08 -32.49
N ARG A 813 -2.21 -12.31 -33.54
CA ARG A 813 -3.06 -11.19 -33.99
C ARG A 813 -4.47 -11.67 -34.34
N ASP A 814 -4.60 -12.82 -34.99
CA ASP A 814 -5.90 -13.40 -35.35
C ASP A 814 -6.72 -13.78 -34.10
N ILE A 815 -6.07 -14.23 -33.01
CA ILE A 815 -6.74 -14.51 -31.73
C ILE A 815 -7.23 -13.22 -31.08
N LEU A 816 -6.36 -12.20 -30.99
CA LEU A 816 -6.70 -10.89 -30.42
C LEU A 816 -7.84 -10.25 -31.21
N ASP A 817 -7.76 -10.21 -32.54
CA ASP A 817 -8.82 -9.67 -33.40
C ASP A 817 -10.14 -10.43 -33.30
N GLY A 818 -10.08 -11.75 -33.05
CA GLY A 818 -11.25 -12.56 -32.76
C GLY A 818 -12.01 -12.12 -31.51
N ASN A 819 -11.35 -11.43 -30.58
CA ASN A 819 -11.89 -10.94 -29.32
C ASN A 819 -12.00 -9.41 -29.19
N MET A 820 -11.55 -8.66 -30.18
CA MET A 820 -11.56 -7.19 -30.18
C MET A 820 -12.94 -6.60 -29.83
N GLY A 821 -12.95 -5.65 -28.89
CA GLY A 821 -14.13 -4.97 -28.36
C GLY A 821 -14.98 -5.80 -27.41
N LYS A 822 -14.55 -7.00 -27.01
CA LYS A 822 -15.25 -7.82 -26.02
C LYS A 822 -14.68 -7.58 -24.63
N THR A 823 -15.57 -7.56 -23.65
CA THR A 823 -15.24 -7.56 -22.23
C THR A 823 -15.69 -8.88 -21.62
N GLN A 824 -14.82 -9.52 -20.83
CA GLN A 824 -15.14 -10.72 -20.06
C GLN A 824 -14.91 -10.48 -18.57
N LEU A 825 -16.02 -10.40 -17.83
CA LEU A 825 -15.99 -10.32 -16.37
C LEU A 825 -16.33 -11.69 -15.77
N TRP A 826 -15.80 -11.96 -14.58
CA TRP A 826 -15.99 -13.20 -13.81
C TRP A 826 -16.73 -12.91 -12.49
N PRO A 827 -17.57 -13.81 -11.95
CA PRO A 827 -18.03 -15.07 -12.53
C PRO A 827 -19.14 -14.90 -13.56
#